data_AF-A0A100I8Y7-F1
#
_entry.id   AF-A0A100I8Y7-F1
#
_cell.length_a   1.000
_cell.length_b   1.000
_cell.length_c   1.000
_cell.angle_alpha   90.00
_cell.angle_beta   90.00
_cell.angle_gamma   90.00
#
_symmetry.space_group_name_H-M   'P 1'
#
loop_
_entity.id
_entity.type
_entity.pdbx_description
1 polymer ?
#
loop_
_entity_poly.entity_id
_entity_poly.type
_entity_poly.pdbx_seq_one_letter_code
_entity_poly.pdbx_strand_id
1 'polypeptide(L)'
;MASRKDGSHETADQFDQRHYSDSSQDLPSPKDKAQVHTRPYEDATDATLDNPFADPEVAERYALIYEKAQYECRHVFDPTLTWTAEEEKALVRKLDWRVCLWACVMFFGLQVDRGNLVQAVSDNLLDDLGLTTNDYNTGNTIFLVAFLLAELPSQLVSKQIGPDRWIPTQMTIWSIVAAAQAALSGKKSFYATRALLGILEGGFIPDIVLWLSYFYTSRELPTRLSIFWTALSLTTIITSFLAFGILHMRGVQGMAGWRWLFLIEGLITLLIGLSSFFRMPASAVDTKKWFRPKGWFTDREVSIVVNRVLRDDPSKGDMHNRQAITPRRLWNSLRDYDIWPIYLLGLVVYIPQTPMTSYITLILKGVGFGTFTTNLLTIPYSVGHIICLLLLTRLSDWLKERSLVSMIQSIWTLPCVIALRFWPGTMTNAWGTYATVTVLLCYPYCHAILVGWCSKNSNNVGTRTISAALYNMCVQLGAIIGNNIYRADDKPKYHRGNSALIGINILAILLFIGTKIYYIYRNKHRERVWNAMTEEERQDYLQNTTDTGMLYPKKGQVKVKPEGKMEFLAINSKWSKDITQNPYMWIQGTETGFRAAAWSLQPPLGGIFILDLHSNSFQYLNAEDLFATLILAVSGITSALDCKCSPSDPCWPSADEWTSLNQTVSGRLIRTVPAASVCYPREPNYDPAACTAVLGNWTTSKFHSSDPVSVDSPVWSNNSCNPIYPDGTSITGNVHAEQQGCSIGNYPVYVINATDASHIQAGLHFAKEWNLRLNIKNTGHGSERSINHGSLSIWTHHLKKIEFHEHFQPHQSSEVGSSAQTANLTMMAATLGAGVQDGELFAALAQYNATAVGGTNMDVGVVGWATGGGHGLATGTYGMGADNIIEAEIVTPAGDLVTANAFQHEDLFWAIRGGGGGTYGVIVSVTVKAYPMPLVTMINLSLTSKNATGEHEWYRLVAKAHSYLAELQNNGVHGYYTMSSSPQLNMNGALLLYNARNGTAERLLRPFQNFLKTQETIATSLVAPMMTLPLYDVVQMMPVVETVGKTQGVRASRFIPRRAVKEDVELLADTFEVIMSRNNSVDGVSAPSISGTMTGSATPVDNALNTAWRDSVVHLIVQQSWNESLPSALAEQTIYNMTYGRGYALRQLAPDTGCYFNEANVFEPEWQTSFFGSHYPRLHAIKSTYDPEGLLWCRHCVGSEAWKEQVDGRLCRAF
;
A
#
# COMPACT_ATOMS: atom_id res chain seq x y z
N MET A 1 -53.13 -42.39 5.52
CA MET A 1 -53.24 -43.54 4.57
C MET A 1 -51.87 -44.21 4.45
N ALA A 2 -51.80 -45.43 3.91
CA ALA A 2 -50.58 -46.26 3.89
C ALA A 2 -49.69 -45.98 2.65
N SER A 3 -48.46 -46.50 2.46
CA SER A 3 -47.66 -47.45 3.26
C SER A 3 -46.16 -47.44 2.90
N ARG A 4 -45.27 -47.80 3.86
CA ARG A 4 -43.95 -48.46 3.65
C ARG A 4 -42.82 -47.60 2.97
N LYS A 5 -41.52 -47.93 3.08
CA LYS A 5 -40.85 -49.18 3.51
C LYS A 5 -39.44 -48.97 4.12
N ASP A 6 -39.17 -49.71 5.20
CA ASP A 6 -37.97 -50.45 5.67
C ASP A 6 -36.68 -50.46 4.79
N GLY A 7 -35.45 -50.63 5.32
CA GLY A 7 -34.99 -50.86 6.71
C GLY A 7 -33.61 -51.59 6.81
N SER A 8 -33.19 -52.00 8.03
CA SER A 8 -31.99 -52.82 8.41
C SER A 8 -30.60 -52.13 8.39
N HIS A 9 -29.60 -52.37 9.27
CA HIS A 9 -29.43 -53.13 10.55
C HIS A 9 -28.58 -52.25 11.53
N GLU A 10 -28.70 -52.22 12.87
CA GLU A 10 -28.47 -53.24 13.94
C GLU A 10 -26.97 -53.60 14.18
N THR A 11 -26.41 -53.80 15.40
CA THR A 11 -26.94 -54.18 16.75
C THR A 11 -26.11 -53.65 17.97
N ALA A 12 -26.75 -53.53 19.16
CA ALA A 12 -26.26 -53.87 20.54
C ALA A 12 -25.02 -53.13 21.17
N ASP A 13 -24.80 -52.98 22.50
CA ASP A 13 -25.53 -53.19 23.81
C ASP A 13 -24.61 -52.61 24.97
N GLN A 14 -24.83 -52.61 26.32
CA GLN A 14 -25.84 -53.10 27.31
C GLN A 14 -25.65 -52.40 28.71
N PHE A 15 -26.68 -52.38 29.58
CA PHE A 15 -26.70 -52.17 31.08
C PHE A 15 -26.13 -50.85 31.70
N ASP A 16 -26.59 -50.32 32.86
CA ASP A 16 -27.59 -50.77 33.88
C ASP A 16 -28.47 -49.60 34.43
N GLN A 17 -29.47 -49.89 35.28
CA GLN A 17 -30.65 -49.06 35.57
C GLN A 17 -30.63 -48.19 36.86
N ARG A 18 -31.35 -47.04 36.82
CA ARG A 18 -32.40 -46.73 37.82
C ARG A 18 -33.41 -45.63 37.40
N HIS A 19 -34.64 -45.78 37.90
CA HIS A 19 -35.82 -44.89 37.83
C HIS A 19 -36.13 -44.33 39.24
N TYR A 20 -37.06 -43.39 39.54
CA TYR A 20 -37.99 -42.50 38.80
C TYR A 20 -38.35 -41.33 39.74
N SER A 21 -38.57 -40.10 39.25
CA SER A 21 -39.59 -39.16 39.77
C SER A 21 -39.64 -37.88 38.93
N ASP A 22 -40.80 -37.23 38.90
CA ASP A 22 -41.09 -36.03 38.09
C ASP A 22 -41.55 -34.87 39.00
N SER A 23 -41.14 -33.64 38.67
CA SER A 23 -41.59 -32.42 39.36
C SER A 23 -41.33 -31.17 38.51
N SER A 24 -42.31 -30.79 37.69
CA SER A 24 -42.30 -29.53 36.95
C SER A 24 -42.59 -28.33 37.86
N GLN A 25 -41.58 -27.50 38.16
CA GLN A 25 -41.79 -26.13 38.65
C GLN A 25 -40.55 -25.23 38.49
N ASP A 26 -40.80 -23.92 38.48
CA ASP A 26 -39.89 -22.78 38.65
C ASP A 26 -38.70 -22.62 37.66
N LEU A 27 -39.04 -22.03 36.50
CA LEU A 27 -38.12 -21.14 35.77
C LEU A 27 -37.83 -19.87 36.60
N PRO A 28 -36.57 -19.53 36.92
CA PRO A 28 -36.24 -18.26 37.56
C PRO A 28 -36.53 -17.08 36.62
N SER A 29 -37.34 -16.11 37.08
CA SER A 29 -37.60 -14.89 36.31
C SER A 29 -36.36 -13.98 36.25
N PRO A 30 -36.22 -13.08 35.25
CA PRO A 30 -35.04 -12.24 35.08
C PRO A 30 -35.01 -11.07 36.08
N LYS A 31 -34.85 -11.37 37.38
CA LYS A 31 -34.80 -10.41 38.49
C LYS A 31 -34.16 -11.00 39.75
N ASP A 32 -32.86 -11.26 39.70
CA ASP A 32 -32.04 -11.25 40.93
C ASP A 32 -30.63 -10.72 40.65
N LYS A 33 -30.25 -9.65 41.36
CA LYS A 33 -28.95 -8.98 41.20
C LYS A 33 -27.96 -9.54 42.21
N ALA A 34 -27.24 -10.60 41.84
CA ALA A 34 -26.06 -11.03 42.59
C ALA A 34 -25.05 -9.88 42.65
N GLN A 35 -24.67 -9.47 43.87
CA GLN A 35 -23.79 -8.32 44.08
C GLN A 35 -22.35 -8.64 43.66
N VAL A 36 -21.82 -7.93 42.67
CA VAL A 36 -20.38 -7.97 42.36
C VAL A 36 -19.63 -7.22 43.46
N HIS A 37 -18.92 -7.96 44.30
CA HIS A 37 -18.04 -7.38 45.32
C HIS A 37 -16.84 -6.68 44.66
N THR A 38 -16.93 -5.37 44.45
CA THR A 38 -15.79 -4.52 44.14
C THR A 38 -14.83 -4.48 45.34
N ARG A 39 -13.70 -5.18 45.26
CA ARG A 39 -12.52 -4.88 46.08
C ARG A 39 -11.70 -3.77 45.38
N PRO A 40 -11.06 -2.86 46.12
CA PRO A 40 -10.07 -1.95 45.53
C PRO A 40 -8.93 -2.76 44.91
N TYR A 41 -8.51 -2.40 43.69
CA TYR A 41 -7.32 -2.96 43.04
C TYR A 41 -6.14 -2.02 43.29
N GLU A 42 -5.60 -2.10 44.50
CA GLU A 42 -4.25 -1.62 44.82
C GLU A 42 -3.34 -2.86 44.97
N ASP A 43 -2.07 -2.73 44.57
CA ASP A 43 -1.02 -3.77 44.59
C ASP A 43 -1.28 -5.11 43.86
N ALA A 44 -1.06 -5.11 42.54
CA ALA A 44 -0.62 -6.30 41.81
C ALA A 44 0.33 -5.94 40.65
N THR A 45 1.47 -6.63 40.55
CA THR A 45 2.64 -6.22 39.76
C THR A 45 2.75 -6.86 38.38
N ASP A 46 2.71 -6.03 37.33
CA ASP A 46 3.30 -6.12 35.97
C ASP A 46 3.11 -7.40 35.10
N ALA A 47 2.61 -8.51 35.64
CA ALA A 47 2.50 -9.81 34.96
C ALA A 47 1.09 -10.11 34.42
N THR A 48 0.06 -9.36 34.85
CA THR A 48 -1.34 -9.58 34.46
C THR A 48 -1.74 -8.91 33.14
N LEU A 49 -0.93 -7.98 32.63
CA LEU A 49 -1.21 -7.15 31.44
C LEU A 49 -1.10 -7.89 30.09
N ASP A 50 -0.67 -9.16 30.06
CA ASP A 50 -0.25 -9.86 28.82
C ASP A 50 -1.16 -11.05 28.41
N ASN A 51 -2.33 -11.25 29.05
CA ASN A 51 -3.30 -12.32 28.74
C ASN A 51 -4.48 -11.84 27.85
N PRO A 52 -4.55 -12.20 26.55
CA PRO A 52 -5.66 -11.80 25.69
C PRO A 52 -7.02 -12.44 26.03
N PHE A 53 -7.04 -13.52 26.83
CA PHE A 53 -8.27 -14.19 27.28
C PHE A 53 -8.76 -13.71 28.66
N ALA A 54 -8.26 -12.57 29.15
CA ALA A 54 -8.82 -11.90 30.32
C ALA A 54 -10.18 -11.23 30.03
N ASP A 55 -10.44 -10.90 28.76
CA ASP A 55 -11.76 -10.52 28.24
C ASP A 55 -12.61 -11.81 28.05
N PRO A 56 -13.76 -11.96 28.75
CA PRO A 56 -14.62 -13.13 28.62
C PRO A 56 -15.17 -13.37 27.21
N GLU A 57 -15.48 -12.32 26.44
CA GLU A 57 -15.98 -12.47 25.07
C GLU A 57 -14.91 -13.08 24.17
N VAL A 58 -13.65 -12.68 24.36
CA VAL A 58 -12.51 -13.20 23.61
C VAL A 58 -12.25 -14.66 23.98
N ALA A 59 -12.34 -15.00 25.27
CA ALA A 59 -12.22 -16.37 25.74
C ALA A 59 -13.30 -17.29 25.15
N GLU A 60 -14.58 -16.90 25.20
CA GLU A 60 -15.70 -17.68 24.66
C GLU A 60 -15.60 -17.82 23.13
N ARG A 61 -15.35 -16.72 22.42
CA ARG A 61 -15.21 -16.74 20.96
C ARG A 61 -14.09 -17.67 20.48
N TYR A 62 -12.92 -17.62 21.12
CA TYR A 62 -11.83 -18.52 20.74
C TYR A 62 -12.10 -19.97 21.15
N ALA A 63 -12.79 -20.24 22.26
CA ALA A 63 -13.26 -21.60 22.58
C ALA A 63 -14.19 -22.16 21.48
N LEU A 64 -15.15 -21.37 20.99
CA LEU A 64 -16.02 -21.74 19.88
C LEU A 64 -15.24 -21.97 18.57
N ILE A 65 -14.20 -21.17 18.29
CA ILE A 65 -13.30 -21.39 17.14
C ILE A 65 -12.53 -22.71 17.30
N TYR A 66 -11.99 -23.01 18.49
CA TYR A 66 -11.21 -24.24 18.73
C TYR A 66 -12.08 -25.50 18.66
N GLU A 67 -13.34 -25.45 19.11
CA GLU A 67 -14.29 -26.55 18.94
C GLU A 67 -14.72 -26.70 17.47
N LYS A 68 -15.04 -25.60 16.77
CA LYS A 68 -15.38 -25.63 15.33
C LYS A 68 -14.23 -26.12 14.45
N ALA A 69 -12.99 -25.82 14.82
CA ALA A 69 -11.77 -26.32 14.17
C ALA A 69 -11.38 -27.74 14.59
N GLN A 70 -12.07 -28.34 15.58
CA GLN A 70 -11.71 -29.60 16.23
C GLN A 70 -10.25 -29.64 16.71
N TYR A 71 -9.72 -28.50 17.17
CA TYR A 71 -8.34 -28.34 17.61
C TYR A 71 -7.99 -29.35 18.72
N GLU A 72 -6.84 -30.02 18.60
CA GLU A 72 -6.55 -31.20 19.44
C GLU A 72 -6.26 -30.85 20.91
N CYS A 73 -5.76 -29.64 21.18
CA CYS A 73 -5.47 -29.19 22.54
C CYS A 73 -6.64 -28.44 23.22
N ARG A 74 -7.81 -28.32 22.58
CA ARG A 74 -8.92 -27.49 23.09
C ARG A 74 -9.45 -27.91 24.47
N HIS A 75 -9.34 -29.20 24.81
CA HIS A 75 -9.76 -29.75 26.10
C HIS A 75 -8.82 -29.40 27.28
N VAL A 76 -7.68 -28.74 27.02
CA VAL A 76 -6.80 -28.15 28.03
C VAL A 76 -6.65 -26.63 27.85
N PHE A 77 -7.51 -26.00 27.04
CA PHE A 77 -7.62 -24.54 27.00
C PHE A 77 -8.27 -24.06 28.30
N ASP A 78 -7.59 -23.16 28.99
CA ASP A 78 -8.06 -22.53 30.23
C ASP A 78 -7.67 -21.04 30.18
N PRO A 79 -8.63 -20.14 29.93
CA PRO A 79 -8.35 -18.71 29.82
C PRO A 79 -7.88 -18.09 31.15
N THR A 80 -8.22 -18.72 32.29
CA THR A 80 -7.95 -18.25 33.65
C THR A 80 -6.61 -18.74 34.23
N LEU A 81 -6.01 -19.80 33.67
CA LEU A 81 -4.82 -20.48 34.20
C LEU A 81 -3.66 -19.52 34.51
N THR A 82 -3.11 -19.58 35.72
CA THR A 82 -1.91 -18.82 36.12
C THR A 82 -0.72 -19.71 36.47
N TRP A 83 0.49 -19.20 36.19
CA TRP A 83 1.77 -19.86 36.41
C TRP A 83 2.86 -18.83 36.74
N THR A 84 3.94 -19.24 37.40
CA THR A 84 5.06 -18.33 37.71
C THR A 84 6.09 -18.28 36.58
N ALA A 85 6.94 -17.25 36.60
CA ALA A 85 8.05 -17.12 35.65
C ALA A 85 9.09 -18.25 35.82
N GLU A 86 9.26 -18.83 37.01
CA GLU A 86 10.08 -20.01 37.23
C GLU A 86 9.47 -21.27 36.62
N GLU A 87 8.15 -21.47 36.77
CA GLU A 87 7.43 -22.60 36.16
C GLU A 87 7.59 -22.58 34.64
N GLU A 88 7.31 -21.44 33.99
CA GLU A 88 7.48 -21.32 32.55
C GLU A 88 8.94 -21.52 32.13
N LYS A 89 9.91 -20.92 32.84
CA LYS A 89 11.34 -21.07 32.53
C LYS A 89 11.84 -22.51 32.71
N ALA A 90 11.30 -23.26 33.66
CA ALA A 90 11.58 -24.69 33.82
C ALA A 90 10.95 -25.53 32.69
N LEU A 91 9.74 -25.18 32.27
CA LEU A 91 9.02 -25.83 31.19
C LEU A 91 9.64 -25.58 29.81
N VAL A 92 10.05 -24.35 29.52
CA VAL A 92 10.79 -23.99 28.28
C VAL A 92 12.11 -24.75 28.21
N ARG A 93 12.84 -24.90 29.33
CA ARG A 93 14.03 -25.77 29.37
C ARG A 93 13.69 -27.24 29.05
N LYS A 94 12.55 -27.77 29.50
CA LYS A 94 12.09 -29.12 29.12
C LYS A 94 11.76 -29.21 27.62
N LEU A 95 11.14 -28.18 27.03
CA LEU A 95 10.90 -28.09 25.60
C LEU A 95 12.22 -28.04 24.81
N ASP A 96 13.19 -27.24 25.24
CA ASP A 96 14.49 -27.10 24.57
C ASP A 96 15.24 -28.43 24.48
N TRP A 97 15.28 -29.20 25.57
CA TRP A 97 15.92 -30.51 25.61
C TRP A 97 15.16 -31.63 24.87
N ARG A 98 13.85 -31.49 24.63
CA ARG A 98 13.00 -32.55 24.06
C ARG A 98 12.55 -32.29 22.62
N VAL A 99 12.40 -31.02 22.25
CA VAL A 99 11.86 -30.54 20.97
C VAL A 99 12.97 -29.87 20.15
N CYS A 100 13.55 -28.76 20.63
CA CYS A 100 14.58 -28.02 19.87
C CYS A 100 15.82 -28.88 19.63
N LEU A 101 16.36 -29.52 20.67
CA LEU A 101 17.53 -30.40 20.50
C LEU A 101 17.24 -31.57 19.55
N TRP A 102 16.03 -32.15 19.58
CA TRP A 102 15.69 -33.23 18.64
C TRP A 102 15.56 -32.72 17.20
N ALA A 103 15.02 -31.51 16.98
CA ALA A 103 15.08 -30.85 15.68
C ALA A 103 16.52 -30.67 15.19
N CYS A 104 17.44 -30.20 16.04
CA CYS A 104 18.86 -30.09 15.70
C CYS A 104 19.50 -31.45 15.34
N VAL A 105 19.12 -32.54 16.01
CA VAL A 105 19.59 -33.91 15.68
C VAL A 105 19.04 -34.39 14.33
N MET A 106 17.77 -34.13 14.03
CA MET A 106 17.19 -34.50 12.73
C MET A 106 17.79 -33.70 11.57
N PHE A 107 18.05 -32.39 11.78
CA PHE A 107 18.70 -31.54 10.78
C PHE A 107 20.21 -31.80 10.66
N PHE A 108 20.89 -32.26 11.71
CA PHE A 108 22.24 -32.84 11.60
C PHE A 108 22.22 -34.00 10.59
N GLY A 109 21.26 -34.93 10.67
CA GLY A 109 21.12 -36.00 9.67
C GLY A 109 20.95 -35.49 8.23
N LEU A 110 20.10 -34.48 8.02
CA LEU A 110 19.95 -33.84 6.70
C LEU A 110 21.27 -33.18 6.21
N GLN A 111 22.00 -32.50 7.09
CA GLN A 111 23.24 -31.81 6.72
C GLN A 111 24.43 -32.76 6.53
N VAL A 112 24.43 -33.90 7.21
CA VAL A 112 25.32 -35.03 6.93
C VAL A 112 25.07 -35.51 5.48
N ASP A 113 23.82 -35.83 5.14
CA ASP A 113 23.46 -36.36 3.82
C ASP A 113 23.66 -35.36 2.65
N ARG A 114 23.84 -34.07 2.95
CA ARG A 114 24.19 -33.00 1.99
C ARG A 114 25.69 -32.71 1.91
N GLY A 115 26.39 -32.68 3.05
CA GLY A 115 27.81 -32.37 3.13
C GLY A 115 28.71 -33.49 2.60
N ASN A 116 28.26 -34.73 2.76
CA ASN A 116 28.98 -35.94 2.37
C ASN A 116 29.48 -35.94 0.92
N LEU A 117 28.70 -35.36 -0.01
CA LEU A 117 29.03 -35.29 -1.43
C LEU A 117 30.24 -34.38 -1.71
N VAL A 118 30.39 -33.27 -0.98
CA VAL A 118 31.54 -32.35 -1.10
C VAL A 118 32.82 -33.00 -0.55
N GLN A 119 32.69 -33.79 0.52
CA GLN A 119 33.78 -34.55 1.13
C GLN A 119 34.19 -35.74 0.26
N ALA A 120 33.23 -36.45 -0.35
CA ALA A 120 33.47 -37.53 -1.31
C ALA A 120 34.25 -37.05 -2.56
N VAL A 121 33.95 -35.86 -3.09
CA VAL A 121 34.75 -35.25 -4.17
C VAL A 121 36.21 -35.00 -3.77
N SER A 122 36.50 -34.83 -2.48
CA SER A 122 37.89 -34.70 -2.01
C SER A 122 38.67 -36.03 -2.06
N ASP A 123 37.98 -37.17 -1.88
CA ASP A 123 38.47 -38.55 -2.08
C ASP A 123 38.20 -39.06 -3.51
N ASN A 124 38.43 -38.21 -4.52
CA ASN A 124 38.45 -38.58 -5.95
C ASN A 124 37.17 -39.30 -6.48
N LEU A 125 35.99 -39.09 -5.87
CA LEU A 125 34.69 -39.61 -6.33
C LEU A 125 34.46 -39.42 -7.84
N LEU A 126 34.92 -38.30 -8.40
CA LEU A 126 34.74 -37.95 -9.80
C LEU A 126 35.56 -38.89 -10.72
N ASP A 127 36.81 -39.15 -10.36
CA ASP A 127 37.71 -40.01 -11.13
C ASP A 127 37.27 -41.48 -11.03
N ASP A 128 36.93 -41.94 -9.82
CA ASP A 128 36.44 -43.30 -9.52
C ASP A 128 35.09 -43.63 -10.23
N LEU A 129 34.34 -42.63 -10.71
CA LEU A 129 33.05 -42.79 -11.40
C LEU A 129 33.05 -42.26 -12.85
N GLY A 130 34.17 -41.74 -13.36
CA GLY A 130 34.26 -41.16 -14.71
C GLY A 130 33.38 -39.93 -14.93
N LEU A 131 33.27 -39.05 -13.93
CA LEU A 131 32.43 -37.85 -13.94
C LEU A 131 33.25 -36.58 -14.14
N THR A 132 32.78 -35.66 -14.98
CA THR A 132 33.37 -34.31 -15.09
C THR A 132 32.82 -33.36 -14.02
N THR A 133 33.47 -32.21 -13.80
CA THR A 133 32.91 -31.13 -12.98
C THR A 133 31.56 -30.62 -13.50
N ASN A 134 31.30 -30.70 -14.81
CA ASN A 134 30.01 -30.34 -15.39
C ASN A 134 28.94 -31.37 -15.04
N ASP A 135 29.29 -32.66 -14.98
CA ASP A 135 28.36 -33.71 -14.53
C ASP A 135 28.01 -33.56 -13.06
N TYR A 136 28.98 -33.22 -12.22
CA TYR A 136 28.78 -32.88 -10.82
C TYR A 136 27.81 -31.69 -10.64
N ASN A 137 28.04 -30.59 -11.37
CA ASN A 137 27.17 -29.41 -11.35
C ASN A 137 25.74 -29.74 -11.84
N THR A 138 25.62 -30.56 -12.90
CA THR A 138 24.32 -31.03 -13.40
C THR A 138 23.60 -31.90 -12.37
N GLY A 139 24.31 -32.82 -11.70
CA GLY A 139 23.73 -33.66 -10.64
C GLY A 139 23.22 -32.84 -9.44
N ASN A 140 23.93 -31.78 -9.06
CA ASN A 140 23.45 -30.85 -8.02
C ASN A 140 22.28 -29.98 -8.50
N THR A 141 22.25 -29.59 -9.78
CA THR A 141 21.09 -28.88 -10.36
C THR A 141 19.85 -29.77 -10.40
N ILE A 142 19.99 -31.05 -10.79
CA ILE A 142 18.92 -32.06 -10.75
C ILE A 142 18.38 -32.22 -9.33
N PHE A 143 19.25 -32.35 -8.33
CA PHE A 143 18.86 -32.43 -6.92
C PHE A 143 18.07 -31.19 -6.46
N LEU A 144 18.54 -29.97 -6.76
CA LEU A 144 17.87 -28.75 -6.33
C LEU A 144 16.52 -28.54 -7.03
N VAL A 145 16.39 -28.86 -8.32
CA VAL A 145 15.11 -28.81 -9.04
C VAL A 145 14.13 -29.87 -8.49
N ALA A 146 14.60 -31.08 -8.25
CA ALA A 146 13.80 -32.15 -7.64
C ALA A 146 13.33 -31.79 -6.22
N PHE A 147 14.19 -31.16 -5.41
CA PHE A 147 13.87 -30.65 -4.09
C PHE A 147 12.80 -29.56 -4.13
N LEU A 148 12.95 -28.56 -5.02
CA LEU A 148 11.98 -27.48 -5.21
C LEU A 148 10.59 -28.00 -5.60
N LEU A 149 10.52 -28.96 -6.52
CA LEU A 149 9.25 -29.54 -6.97
C LEU A 149 8.56 -30.38 -5.88
N ALA A 150 9.32 -31.00 -4.99
CA ALA A 150 8.78 -31.79 -3.88
C ALA A 150 8.43 -30.96 -2.63
N GLU A 151 9.04 -29.79 -2.43
CA GLU A 151 8.94 -28.99 -1.20
C GLU A 151 7.50 -28.61 -0.81
N LEU A 152 6.75 -27.95 -1.70
CA LEU A 152 5.36 -27.58 -1.42
C LEU A 152 4.41 -28.81 -1.31
N PRO A 153 4.44 -29.81 -2.22
CA PRO A 153 3.65 -31.04 -2.07
C PRO A 153 3.92 -31.81 -0.78
N SER A 154 5.18 -31.95 -0.39
CA SER A 154 5.61 -32.64 0.84
C SER A 154 4.99 -31.97 2.07
N GLN A 155 5.00 -30.64 2.13
CA GLN A 155 4.39 -29.88 3.23
C GLN A 155 2.86 -30.02 3.29
N LEU A 156 2.18 -30.16 2.14
CA LEU A 156 0.75 -30.43 2.09
C LEU A 156 0.42 -31.84 2.64
N VAL A 157 1.22 -32.85 2.30
CA VAL A 157 1.11 -34.22 2.83
C VAL A 157 1.37 -34.24 4.33
N SER A 158 2.48 -33.62 4.78
CA SER A 158 2.84 -33.43 6.18
C SER A 158 1.69 -32.86 7.01
N LYS A 159 1.05 -31.80 6.53
CA LYS A 159 -0.05 -31.15 7.23
C LYS A 159 -1.35 -31.97 7.24
N GLN A 160 -1.53 -32.87 6.28
CA GLN A 160 -2.62 -33.86 6.26
C GLN A 160 -2.37 -35.04 7.23
N ILE A 161 -1.19 -35.65 7.19
CA ILE A 161 -0.89 -36.91 7.92
C ILE A 161 -0.19 -36.73 9.27
N GLY A 162 0.20 -35.50 9.61
CA GLY A 162 0.92 -35.12 10.82
C GLY A 162 2.45 -35.13 10.62
N PRO A 163 3.17 -34.05 10.95
CA PRO A 163 4.64 -34.00 10.90
C PRO A 163 5.31 -35.09 11.75
N ASP A 164 4.66 -35.55 12.82
CA ASP A 164 5.07 -36.67 13.68
C ASP A 164 5.17 -38.02 12.96
N ARG A 165 4.54 -38.15 11.79
CA ARG A 165 4.61 -39.34 10.93
C ARG A 165 5.35 -39.07 9.63
N TRP A 166 5.11 -37.92 9.01
CA TRP A 166 5.73 -37.61 7.73
C TRP A 166 7.25 -37.46 7.88
N ILE A 167 7.73 -36.62 8.81
CA ILE A 167 9.17 -36.35 8.95
C ILE A 167 9.97 -37.63 9.25
N PRO A 168 9.59 -38.50 10.21
CA PRO A 168 10.33 -39.75 10.43
C PRO A 168 10.28 -40.72 9.23
N THR A 169 9.16 -40.77 8.52
CA THR A 169 9.02 -41.59 7.29
C THR A 169 9.95 -41.07 6.20
N GLN A 170 9.94 -39.75 5.98
CA GLN A 170 10.78 -39.02 5.03
C GLN A 170 12.28 -39.27 5.30
N MET A 171 12.72 -39.06 6.55
CA MET A 171 14.09 -39.37 7.00
C MET A 171 14.47 -40.83 6.73
N THR A 172 13.57 -41.77 7.05
CA THR A 172 13.82 -43.22 6.90
C THR A 172 13.97 -43.62 5.43
N ILE A 173 13.18 -43.04 4.52
CA ILE A 173 13.24 -43.37 3.09
C ILE A 173 14.45 -42.71 2.42
N TRP A 174 14.75 -41.43 2.71
CA TRP A 174 15.93 -40.79 2.09
C TRP A 174 17.24 -41.39 2.58
N SER A 175 17.35 -41.76 3.86
CA SER A 175 18.60 -42.31 4.41
C SER A 175 18.97 -43.68 3.83
N ILE A 176 17.98 -44.50 3.48
CA ILE A 176 18.17 -45.72 2.68
C ILE A 176 18.77 -45.38 1.30
N VAL A 177 18.27 -44.33 0.65
CA VAL A 177 18.78 -43.84 -0.65
C VAL A 177 20.18 -43.21 -0.51
N ALA A 178 20.46 -42.51 0.60
CA ALA A 178 21.76 -41.90 0.89
C ALA A 178 22.83 -42.98 1.12
N ALA A 179 22.53 -44.00 1.93
CA ALA A 179 23.39 -45.17 2.13
C ALA A 179 23.61 -45.94 0.81
N ALA A 180 22.59 -46.04 -0.04
CA ALA A 180 22.69 -46.66 -1.37
C ALA A 180 23.64 -45.91 -2.33
N GLN A 181 24.07 -44.67 -2.04
CA GLN A 181 25.12 -44.00 -2.81
C GLN A 181 26.46 -44.75 -2.77
N ALA A 182 26.70 -45.58 -1.74
CA ALA A 182 27.85 -46.49 -1.70
C ALA A 182 27.91 -47.48 -2.88
N ALA A 183 26.78 -47.73 -3.56
CA ALA A 183 26.66 -48.61 -4.73
C ALA A 183 26.73 -47.89 -6.09
N LEU A 184 27.02 -46.58 -6.13
CA LEU A 184 27.11 -45.81 -7.39
C LEU A 184 28.11 -46.42 -8.40
N SER A 185 27.74 -46.43 -9.68
CA SER A 185 28.51 -47.05 -10.77
C SER A 185 28.75 -46.15 -11.99
N GLY A 186 28.26 -44.90 -11.98
CA GLY A 186 28.57 -43.88 -12.97
C GLY A 186 27.49 -42.79 -13.11
N LYS A 187 27.58 -42.00 -14.18
CA LYS A 187 26.73 -40.82 -14.45
C LYS A 187 25.22 -41.08 -14.33
N LYS A 188 24.72 -42.19 -14.87
CA LYS A 188 23.28 -42.52 -14.84
C LYS A 188 22.78 -42.79 -13.41
N SER A 189 23.50 -43.61 -12.64
CA SER A 189 23.14 -43.87 -11.24
C SER A 189 23.27 -42.62 -10.39
N PHE A 190 24.30 -41.79 -10.63
CA PHE A 190 24.48 -40.52 -9.92
C PHE A 190 23.28 -39.58 -10.12
N TYR A 191 22.86 -39.34 -11.36
CA TYR A 191 21.71 -38.46 -11.62
C TYR A 191 20.39 -39.01 -11.04
N ALA A 192 20.16 -40.32 -11.14
CA ALA A 192 18.98 -40.95 -10.55
C ALA A 192 18.94 -40.79 -9.02
N THR A 193 20.05 -41.06 -8.33
CA THR A 193 20.11 -40.92 -6.87
C THR A 193 20.05 -39.45 -6.43
N ARG A 194 20.65 -38.51 -7.17
CA ARG A 194 20.48 -37.06 -6.90
C ARG A 194 19.04 -36.58 -7.08
N ALA A 195 18.30 -37.09 -8.07
CA ALA A 195 16.88 -36.80 -8.22
C ALA A 195 16.04 -37.38 -7.06
N LEU A 196 16.29 -38.64 -6.68
CA LEU A 196 15.58 -39.31 -5.58
C LEU A 196 15.82 -38.62 -4.23
N LEU A 197 17.07 -38.28 -3.91
CA LEU A 197 17.39 -37.51 -2.69
C LEU A 197 16.72 -36.14 -2.70
N GLY A 198 16.70 -35.45 -3.85
CA GLY A 198 15.99 -34.17 -3.98
C GLY A 198 14.50 -34.30 -3.65
N ILE A 199 13.80 -35.25 -4.29
CA ILE A 199 12.38 -35.51 -4.02
C ILE A 199 12.13 -35.86 -2.55
N LEU A 200 12.97 -36.73 -1.97
CA LEU A 200 12.73 -37.27 -0.63
C LEU A 200 13.09 -36.28 0.48
N GLU A 201 14.13 -35.47 0.33
CA GLU A 201 14.46 -34.40 1.29
C GLU A 201 13.51 -33.19 1.19
N GLY A 202 12.86 -33.00 0.04
CA GLY A 202 11.96 -31.88 -0.25
C GLY A 202 10.92 -31.65 0.84
N GLY A 203 10.89 -30.44 1.43
CA GLY A 203 9.91 -30.05 2.44
C GLY A 203 10.30 -30.33 3.90
N PHE A 204 11.35 -31.11 4.19
CA PHE A 204 11.77 -31.40 5.57
C PHE A 204 11.98 -30.12 6.41
N ILE A 205 12.61 -29.09 5.83
CA ILE A 205 12.89 -27.81 6.50
C ILE A 205 11.58 -27.10 6.91
N PRO A 206 10.66 -26.75 6.00
CA PRO A 206 9.41 -26.10 6.39
C PRO A 206 8.51 -27.01 7.24
N ASP A 207 8.64 -28.34 7.18
CA ASP A 207 7.93 -29.27 8.06
C ASP A 207 8.45 -29.27 9.50
N ILE A 208 9.77 -29.19 9.71
CA ILE A 208 10.32 -28.98 11.06
C ILE A 208 9.90 -27.61 11.60
N VAL A 209 9.93 -26.55 10.78
CA VAL A 209 9.49 -25.20 11.20
C VAL A 209 8.01 -25.22 11.63
N LEU A 210 7.16 -25.94 10.90
CA LEU A 210 5.76 -26.18 11.27
C LEU A 210 5.65 -26.93 12.61
N TRP A 211 6.37 -28.05 12.78
CA TRP A 211 6.34 -28.83 14.02
C TRP A 211 6.83 -28.03 15.24
N LEU A 212 7.91 -27.24 15.10
CA LEU A 212 8.40 -26.34 16.15
C LEU A 212 7.37 -25.27 16.53
N SER A 213 6.56 -24.78 15.57
CA SER A 213 5.56 -23.74 15.81
C SER A 213 4.44 -24.16 16.78
N TYR A 214 4.21 -25.47 16.95
CA TYR A 214 3.24 -26.05 17.87
C TYR A 214 3.68 -25.99 19.36
N PHE A 215 4.97 -25.81 19.63
CA PHE A 215 5.54 -25.88 20.99
C PHE A 215 6.11 -24.55 21.52
N TYR A 216 6.48 -23.65 20.61
CA TYR A 216 7.15 -22.38 20.92
C TYR A 216 6.27 -21.17 20.63
N THR A 217 6.45 -20.12 21.42
CA THR A 217 5.85 -18.80 21.16
C THR A 217 6.55 -18.13 19.98
N SER A 218 5.89 -17.15 19.36
CA SER A 218 6.39 -16.34 18.25
C SER A 218 7.59 -15.47 18.66
N ARG A 219 7.76 -15.24 19.97
CA ARG A 219 8.95 -14.62 20.58
C ARG A 219 10.14 -15.58 20.71
N GLU A 220 9.90 -16.86 20.99
CA GLU A 220 10.94 -17.88 21.17
C GLU A 220 11.44 -18.50 19.86
N LEU A 221 10.54 -18.71 18.91
CA LEU A 221 10.80 -19.49 17.70
C LEU A 221 12.03 -19.00 16.91
N PRO A 222 12.26 -17.69 16.66
CA PRO A 222 13.45 -17.23 15.94
C PRO A 222 14.77 -17.60 16.65
N THR A 223 14.81 -17.51 17.98
CA THR A 223 16.00 -17.88 18.78
C THR A 223 16.19 -19.40 18.86
N ARG A 224 15.17 -20.21 18.55
CA ARG A 224 15.31 -21.67 18.38
C ARG A 224 15.69 -22.04 16.96
N LEU A 225 15.20 -21.32 15.96
CA LEU A 225 15.61 -21.46 14.56
C LEU A 225 17.07 -21.03 14.34
N SER A 226 17.62 -20.08 15.11
CA SER A 226 19.05 -19.77 15.06
C SER A 226 19.91 -20.91 15.61
N ILE A 227 19.52 -21.55 16.73
CA ILE A 227 20.20 -22.74 17.28
C ILE A 227 20.07 -23.93 16.31
N PHE A 228 18.90 -24.10 15.69
CA PHE A 228 18.67 -25.09 14.62
C PHE A 228 19.61 -24.87 13.44
N TRP A 229 19.86 -23.61 13.04
CA TRP A 229 20.80 -23.26 11.97
C TRP A 229 22.28 -23.27 12.38
N THR A 230 22.66 -23.12 13.67
CA THR A 230 24.06 -23.40 14.08
C THR A 230 24.40 -24.89 13.94
N ALA A 231 23.41 -25.79 13.94
CA ALA A 231 23.64 -27.20 13.67
C ALA A 231 24.16 -27.46 12.24
N LEU A 232 23.96 -26.55 11.26
CA LEU A 232 24.60 -26.65 9.93
C LEU A 232 26.13 -26.65 10.08
N SER A 233 26.69 -25.59 10.67
CA SER A 233 28.14 -25.45 10.85
C SER A 233 28.71 -26.45 11.87
N LEU A 234 27.94 -26.83 12.90
CA LEU A 234 28.35 -27.91 13.80
C LEU A 234 28.43 -29.25 13.06
N THR A 235 27.51 -29.51 12.13
CA THR A 235 27.59 -30.70 11.25
C THR A 235 28.81 -30.62 10.33
N THR A 236 29.13 -29.47 9.73
CA THR A 236 30.37 -29.30 8.95
C THR A 236 31.62 -29.62 9.77
N ILE A 237 31.69 -29.20 11.04
CA ILE A 237 32.81 -29.49 11.92
C ILE A 237 32.89 -31.00 12.22
N ILE A 238 31.77 -31.62 12.60
CA ILE A 238 31.71 -33.05 12.94
C ILE A 238 32.01 -33.93 11.72
N THR A 239 31.37 -33.66 10.57
CA THR A 239 31.59 -34.42 9.33
C THR A 239 32.99 -34.22 8.77
N SER A 240 33.62 -33.04 8.89
CA SER A 240 35.02 -32.89 8.50
C SER A 240 35.98 -33.73 9.36
N PHE A 241 35.65 -34.01 10.64
CA PHE A 241 36.38 -34.98 11.45
C PHE A 241 36.01 -36.44 11.12
N LEU A 242 34.74 -36.75 10.85
CA LEU A 242 34.30 -38.09 10.44
C LEU A 242 34.90 -38.47 9.08
N ALA A 243 34.85 -37.60 8.09
CA ALA A 243 35.49 -37.77 6.78
C ALA A 243 37.01 -37.92 6.91
N PHE A 244 37.67 -37.14 7.79
CA PHE A 244 39.09 -37.36 8.08
C PHE A 244 39.36 -38.79 8.57
N GLY A 245 38.49 -39.36 9.42
CA GLY A 245 38.60 -40.77 9.84
C GLY A 245 38.25 -41.77 8.74
N ILE A 246 37.05 -41.68 8.18
CA ILE A 246 36.45 -42.68 7.27
C ILE A 246 37.17 -42.74 5.93
N LEU A 247 37.69 -41.63 5.39
CA LEU A 247 38.38 -41.65 4.09
C LEU A 247 39.71 -42.43 4.13
N HIS A 248 40.30 -42.65 5.31
CA HIS A 248 41.43 -43.59 5.47
C HIS A 248 41.03 -45.07 5.27
N MET A 249 39.73 -45.40 5.17
CA MET A 249 39.25 -46.75 4.85
C MET A 249 39.30 -47.07 3.34
N ARG A 250 39.82 -46.18 2.47
CA ARG A 250 40.04 -46.48 1.04
C ARG A 250 40.91 -47.74 0.89
N GLY A 251 40.36 -48.76 0.26
CA GLY A 251 40.98 -50.09 0.09
C GLY A 251 40.43 -51.17 1.03
N VAL A 252 39.75 -50.81 2.12
CA VAL A 252 39.09 -51.80 3.01
C VAL A 252 37.95 -52.46 2.24
N GLN A 253 37.96 -53.80 2.19
CA GLN A 253 37.11 -54.64 1.32
C GLN A 253 37.17 -54.26 -0.18
N GLY A 254 38.24 -53.63 -0.63
CA GLY A 254 38.39 -53.17 -2.02
C GLY A 254 37.54 -51.94 -2.40
N MET A 255 36.86 -51.31 -1.43
CA MET A 255 36.01 -50.14 -1.68
C MET A 255 36.77 -48.81 -1.50
N ALA A 256 36.38 -47.78 -2.25
CA ALA A 256 36.87 -46.42 -2.09
C ALA A 256 36.39 -45.79 -0.76
N GLY A 257 37.12 -44.81 -0.22
CA GLY A 257 36.82 -44.19 1.07
C GLY A 257 35.45 -43.51 1.07
N TRP A 258 35.10 -42.82 -0.02
CA TRP A 258 33.79 -42.21 -0.20
C TRP A 258 32.60 -43.20 -0.18
N ARG A 259 32.80 -44.48 -0.53
CA ARG A 259 31.73 -45.50 -0.43
C ARG A 259 31.43 -45.85 1.02
N TRP A 260 32.47 -45.99 1.84
CA TRP A 260 32.33 -46.15 3.29
C TRP A 260 31.69 -44.91 3.94
N LEU A 261 32.07 -43.72 3.49
CA LEU A 261 31.50 -42.45 3.95
C LEU A 261 29.98 -42.39 3.74
N PHE A 262 29.50 -42.55 2.49
CA PHE A 262 28.05 -42.57 2.22
C PHE A 262 27.30 -43.66 3.00
N LEU A 263 27.87 -44.87 3.13
CA LEU A 263 27.22 -45.98 3.84
C LEU A 263 27.08 -45.69 5.34
N ILE A 264 28.16 -45.29 6.01
CA ILE A 264 28.18 -45.06 7.46
C ILE A 264 27.30 -43.85 7.81
N GLU A 265 27.39 -42.78 7.04
CA GLU A 265 26.65 -41.55 7.29
C GLU A 265 25.14 -41.71 7.01
N GLY A 266 24.76 -42.37 5.92
CA GLY A 266 23.35 -42.71 5.65
C GLY A 266 22.76 -43.63 6.72
N LEU A 267 23.55 -44.57 7.29
CA LEU A 267 23.12 -45.39 8.41
C LEU A 267 22.93 -44.59 9.72
N ILE A 268 23.73 -43.54 9.95
CA ILE A 268 23.53 -42.61 11.07
C ILE A 268 22.20 -41.86 10.89
N THR A 269 21.91 -41.32 9.70
CA THR A 269 20.62 -40.65 9.45
C THR A 269 19.43 -41.62 9.54
N LEU A 270 19.59 -42.87 9.12
CA LEU A 270 18.56 -43.91 9.26
C LEU A 270 18.22 -44.18 10.74
N LEU A 271 19.23 -44.28 11.61
CA LEU A 271 19.02 -44.44 13.05
C LEU A 271 18.30 -43.23 13.67
N ILE A 272 18.56 -42.01 13.17
CA ILE A 272 17.87 -40.79 13.59
C ILE A 272 16.41 -40.80 13.10
N GLY A 273 16.15 -41.17 11.84
CA GLY A 273 14.81 -41.29 11.26
C GLY A 273 13.94 -42.29 12.02
N LEU A 274 14.45 -43.51 12.22
CA LEU A 274 13.77 -44.55 12.99
C LEU A 274 13.53 -44.13 14.46
N SER A 275 14.51 -43.45 15.09
CA SER A 275 14.35 -42.91 16.44
C SER A 275 13.28 -41.81 16.52
N SER A 276 13.04 -41.08 15.43
CA SER A 276 12.14 -39.92 15.43
C SER A 276 10.67 -40.30 15.58
N PHE A 277 10.24 -41.47 15.09
CA PHE A 277 8.91 -42.04 15.37
C PHE A 277 8.61 -42.19 16.88
N PHE A 278 9.63 -42.44 17.70
CA PHE A 278 9.50 -42.58 19.16
C PHE A 278 9.78 -41.28 19.93
N ARG A 279 10.31 -40.26 19.24
CA ARG A 279 10.68 -38.97 19.83
C ARG A 279 9.65 -37.88 19.56
N MET A 280 9.14 -37.75 18.34
CA MET A 280 8.18 -36.71 17.95
C MET A 280 6.73 -37.02 18.39
N PRO A 281 6.13 -36.27 19.34
CA PRO A 281 4.67 -36.25 19.52
C PRO A 281 3.99 -35.36 18.45
N ALA A 282 2.69 -35.61 18.22
CA ALA A 282 1.86 -34.82 17.31
C ALA A 282 1.48 -33.42 17.86
N SER A 283 1.43 -33.27 19.19
CA SER A 283 1.10 -32.02 19.89
C SER A 283 1.57 -32.07 21.36
N ALA A 284 1.32 -30.99 22.13
CA ALA A 284 1.65 -30.93 23.56
C ALA A 284 0.83 -31.91 24.41
N VAL A 285 -0.43 -32.17 24.05
CA VAL A 285 -1.29 -33.16 24.73
C VAL A 285 -0.87 -34.61 24.39
N ASP A 286 -0.47 -34.86 23.14
CA ASP A 286 -0.19 -36.22 22.63
C ASP A 286 1.23 -36.74 23.01
N THR A 287 1.76 -36.32 24.16
CA THR A 287 3.10 -36.74 24.62
C THR A 287 3.10 -38.07 25.37
N LYS A 288 1.97 -38.50 25.93
CA LYS A 288 1.79 -39.80 26.61
C LYS A 288 1.47 -40.89 25.56
N LYS A 289 2.27 -41.97 25.54
CA LYS A 289 2.10 -43.14 24.62
C LYS A 289 2.41 -44.43 25.36
N TRP A 290 2.12 -45.59 24.77
CA TRP A 290 2.45 -46.90 25.39
C TRP A 290 3.95 -47.06 25.71
N PHE A 291 4.82 -46.62 24.81
CA PHE A 291 6.29 -46.58 25.00
C PHE A 291 6.76 -45.38 25.85
N ARG A 292 5.85 -44.52 26.30
CA ARG A 292 6.14 -43.30 27.06
C ARG A 292 4.99 -42.97 28.04
N PRO A 293 4.67 -43.85 29.01
CA PRO A 293 3.44 -43.76 29.79
C PRO A 293 3.38 -42.52 30.70
N LYS A 294 4.54 -42.02 31.16
CA LYS A 294 4.64 -40.77 31.95
C LYS A 294 4.62 -39.49 31.10
N GLY A 295 4.51 -39.58 29.77
CA GLY A 295 4.53 -38.43 28.86
C GLY A 295 5.86 -37.67 28.83
N TRP A 296 5.79 -36.37 28.51
CA TRP A 296 6.89 -35.41 28.67
C TRP A 296 6.66 -34.37 29.77
N PHE A 297 5.39 -34.15 30.11
CA PHE A 297 4.89 -33.07 30.93
C PHE A 297 3.89 -33.63 31.95
N THR A 298 3.83 -33.03 33.14
CA THR A 298 2.69 -33.24 34.04
C THR A 298 1.43 -32.58 33.45
N ASP A 299 0.24 -32.89 33.96
CA ASP A 299 -1.00 -32.33 33.40
C ASP A 299 -1.08 -30.79 33.58
N ARG A 300 -0.57 -30.25 34.69
CA ARG A 300 -0.35 -28.78 34.85
C ARG A 300 0.60 -28.23 33.79
N GLU A 301 1.71 -28.93 33.52
CA GLU A 301 2.67 -28.51 32.49
C GLU A 301 2.07 -28.56 31.08
N VAL A 302 1.24 -29.56 30.74
CA VAL A 302 0.53 -29.63 29.46
C VAL A 302 -0.35 -28.39 29.27
N SER A 303 -1.16 -28.04 30.29
CA SER A 303 -2.00 -26.84 30.24
C SER A 303 -1.18 -25.56 30.11
N ILE A 304 -0.02 -25.45 30.75
CA ILE A 304 0.87 -24.28 30.58
C ILE A 304 1.49 -24.26 29.16
N VAL A 305 1.95 -25.38 28.59
CA VAL A 305 2.47 -25.41 27.20
C VAL A 305 1.42 -24.94 26.21
N VAL A 306 0.16 -25.37 26.35
CA VAL A 306 -0.91 -25.00 25.43
C VAL A 306 -1.31 -23.54 25.62
N ASN A 307 -1.65 -23.14 26.85
CA ASN A 307 -2.19 -21.80 27.08
C ASN A 307 -1.15 -20.69 26.88
N ARG A 308 0.16 -20.92 27.13
CA ARG A 308 1.20 -19.92 26.79
C ARG A 308 1.33 -19.69 25.28
N VAL A 309 1.15 -20.74 24.48
CA VAL A 309 1.24 -20.67 23.00
C VAL A 309 0.00 -20.00 22.41
N LEU A 310 -1.18 -20.27 22.97
CA LEU A 310 -2.43 -19.58 22.59
C LEU A 310 -2.49 -18.13 23.08
N ARG A 311 -1.87 -17.78 24.21
CA ARG A 311 -1.78 -16.38 24.70
C ARG A 311 -0.81 -15.52 23.91
N ASP A 312 0.24 -16.11 23.33
CA ASP A 312 1.13 -15.41 22.39
C ASP A 312 0.47 -15.20 21.01
N ASP A 313 -0.33 -16.18 20.55
CA ASP A 313 -1.11 -16.05 19.32
C ASP A 313 -2.35 -16.99 19.29
N PRO A 314 -3.56 -16.45 19.54
CA PRO A 314 -4.80 -17.23 19.53
C PRO A 314 -5.11 -17.90 18.19
N SER A 315 -4.57 -17.40 17.07
CA SER A 315 -4.81 -18.02 15.75
C SER A 315 -4.17 -19.40 15.59
N LYS A 316 -3.26 -19.82 16.49
CA LYS A 316 -2.65 -21.16 16.45
C LYS A 316 -3.63 -22.32 16.66
N GLY A 317 -4.82 -22.06 17.23
CA GLY A 317 -5.89 -23.06 17.36
C GLY A 317 -6.92 -23.05 16.23
N ASP A 318 -6.76 -22.24 15.16
CA ASP A 318 -7.77 -22.07 14.11
C ASP A 318 -7.89 -23.23 13.09
N MET A 319 -7.06 -24.26 13.25
CA MET A 319 -7.03 -25.43 12.38
C MET A 319 -6.40 -26.63 13.10
N HIS A 320 -6.98 -27.83 12.98
CA HIS A 320 -6.47 -29.06 13.60
C HIS A 320 -5.03 -29.39 13.13
N ASN A 321 -4.23 -30.06 13.97
CA ASN A 321 -2.85 -30.42 13.59
C ASN A 321 -2.78 -31.32 12.34
N ARG A 322 -3.79 -32.17 12.11
CA ARG A 322 -3.95 -33.08 10.97
C ARG A 322 -5.15 -32.65 10.12
N GLN A 323 -4.94 -31.72 9.20
CA GLN A 323 -5.98 -31.17 8.32
C GLN A 323 -5.36 -30.66 7.02
N ALA A 324 -5.75 -31.25 5.89
CA ALA A 324 -5.23 -30.88 4.58
C ALA A 324 -5.58 -29.42 4.21
N ILE A 325 -4.65 -28.73 3.54
CA ILE A 325 -4.87 -27.36 3.08
C ILE A 325 -5.59 -27.39 1.72
N THR A 326 -6.77 -26.80 1.67
CA THR A 326 -7.58 -26.72 0.42
C THR A 326 -6.91 -25.84 -0.65
N PRO A 327 -7.08 -26.11 -1.95
CA PRO A 327 -6.53 -25.28 -3.04
C PRO A 327 -6.93 -23.80 -2.95
N ARG A 328 -8.14 -23.47 -2.46
CA ARG A 328 -8.57 -22.08 -2.22
C ARG A 328 -7.71 -21.36 -1.15
N ARG A 329 -7.32 -22.07 -0.09
CA ARG A 329 -6.40 -21.52 0.94
C ARG A 329 -4.97 -21.37 0.40
N LEU A 330 -4.52 -22.29 -0.46
CA LEU A 330 -3.25 -22.17 -1.19
C LEU A 330 -3.21 -20.91 -2.07
N TRP A 331 -4.25 -20.71 -2.89
CA TRP A 331 -4.39 -19.55 -3.77
C TRP A 331 -4.48 -18.22 -3.00
N ASN A 332 -5.24 -18.17 -1.91
CA ASN A 332 -5.29 -17.00 -1.04
C ASN A 332 -3.91 -16.66 -0.43
N SER A 333 -3.10 -17.67 -0.07
CA SER A 333 -1.76 -17.44 0.50
C SER A 333 -0.73 -16.99 -0.55
N LEU A 334 -0.87 -17.41 -1.81
CA LEU A 334 -0.04 -16.94 -2.92
C LEU A 334 -0.33 -15.46 -3.26
N ARG A 335 -1.58 -15.02 -3.06
CA ARG A 335 -2.04 -13.63 -3.22
C ARG A 335 -1.71 -12.71 -2.04
N ASP A 336 -1.09 -13.19 -0.97
CA ASP A 336 -0.66 -12.34 0.17
C ASP A 336 0.60 -11.54 -0.21
N TYR A 337 0.38 -10.48 -1.00
CA TYR A 337 1.43 -9.61 -1.56
C TYR A 337 2.33 -8.98 -0.49
N ASP A 338 1.83 -8.83 0.74
CA ASP A 338 2.58 -8.32 1.88
C ASP A 338 3.73 -9.26 2.33
N ILE A 339 3.82 -10.50 1.85
CA ILE A 339 4.94 -11.43 2.14
C ILE A 339 6.05 -11.38 1.06
N TRP A 340 5.72 -10.99 -0.18
CA TRP A 340 6.61 -11.06 -1.35
C TRP A 340 7.97 -10.34 -1.20
N PRO A 341 8.12 -9.21 -0.48
CA PRO A 341 9.44 -8.63 -0.21
C PRO A 341 10.41 -9.58 0.51
N ILE A 342 9.90 -10.47 1.38
CA ILE A 342 10.71 -11.47 2.09
C ILE A 342 11.09 -12.64 1.15
N TYR A 343 10.21 -13.01 0.20
CA TYR A 343 10.55 -13.98 -0.86
C TYR A 343 11.68 -13.46 -1.76
N LEU A 344 11.60 -12.19 -2.18
CA LEU A 344 12.62 -11.56 -3.01
C LEU A 344 13.97 -11.40 -2.28
N LEU A 345 13.96 -11.09 -0.98
CA LEU A 345 15.16 -11.19 -0.14
C LEU A 345 15.71 -12.62 -0.11
N GLY A 346 14.86 -13.62 0.13
CA GLY A 346 15.25 -15.03 0.15
C GLY A 346 15.98 -15.46 -1.13
N LEU A 347 15.47 -15.04 -2.29
CA LEU A 347 16.06 -15.33 -3.60
C LEU A 347 17.47 -14.76 -3.77
N VAL A 348 17.73 -13.53 -3.29
CA VAL A 348 18.93 -12.77 -3.68
C VAL A 348 20.07 -12.83 -2.65
N VAL A 349 19.77 -12.79 -1.34
CA VAL A 349 20.78 -12.43 -0.32
C VAL A 349 21.86 -13.50 -0.05
N TYR A 350 21.65 -14.74 -0.52
CA TYR A 350 22.57 -15.89 -0.36
C TYR A 350 23.38 -16.23 -1.62
N ILE A 351 23.10 -15.57 -2.74
CA ILE A 351 23.83 -15.77 -4.00
C ILE A 351 25.33 -15.37 -3.87
N PRO A 352 25.71 -14.25 -3.21
CA PRO A 352 27.12 -13.85 -3.08
C PRO A 352 28.05 -14.87 -2.40
N GLN A 353 27.51 -15.72 -1.52
CA GLN A 353 28.27 -16.68 -0.71
C GLN A 353 28.30 -18.08 -1.34
N THR A 354 27.20 -18.47 -2.01
CA THR A 354 27.00 -19.84 -2.53
C THR A 354 28.16 -20.40 -3.38
N PRO A 355 28.72 -19.69 -4.40
CA PRO A 355 29.83 -20.23 -5.19
C PRO A 355 31.07 -20.53 -4.35
N MET A 356 31.35 -19.67 -3.36
CA MET A 356 32.50 -19.82 -2.48
C MET A 356 32.34 -21.00 -1.52
N THR A 357 31.13 -21.25 -1.01
CA THR A 357 30.83 -22.43 -0.20
C THR A 357 30.98 -23.72 -1.02
N SER A 358 30.33 -23.80 -2.19
CA SER A 358 30.27 -25.03 -2.99
C SER A 358 31.60 -25.47 -3.59
N TYR A 359 32.53 -24.54 -3.82
CA TYR A 359 33.83 -24.83 -4.41
C TYR A 359 35.03 -24.67 -3.44
N ILE A 360 34.81 -24.44 -2.14
CA ILE A 360 35.91 -24.18 -1.18
C ILE A 360 36.99 -25.28 -1.21
N THR A 361 36.61 -26.56 -1.22
CA THR A 361 37.57 -27.67 -1.20
C THR A 361 38.38 -27.74 -2.50
N LEU A 362 37.74 -27.47 -3.65
CA LEU A 362 38.41 -27.39 -4.94
C LEU A 362 39.34 -26.18 -5.05
N ILE A 363 38.95 -25.04 -4.47
CA ILE A 363 39.74 -23.80 -4.39
C ILE A 363 41.00 -24.02 -3.53
N LEU A 364 40.86 -24.62 -2.35
CA LEU A 364 41.98 -24.89 -1.45
C LEU A 364 42.95 -25.95 -2.01
N LYS A 365 42.43 -27.04 -2.60
CA LYS A 365 43.25 -28.02 -3.35
C LYS A 365 43.97 -27.35 -4.54
N GLY A 366 43.30 -26.41 -5.22
CA GLY A 366 43.84 -25.64 -6.35
C GLY A 366 44.93 -24.63 -6.00
N VAL A 367 45.00 -24.13 -4.77
CA VAL A 367 46.12 -23.29 -4.28
C VAL A 367 47.20 -24.08 -3.51
N GLY A 368 47.14 -25.42 -3.52
CA GLY A 368 48.20 -26.29 -3.04
C GLY A 368 47.97 -26.97 -1.68
N PHE A 369 46.79 -26.88 -1.06
CA PHE A 369 46.49 -27.63 0.17
C PHE A 369 46.15 -29.10 -0.12
N GLY A 370 46.69 -30.04 0.68
CA GLY A 370 46.38 -31.47 0.55
C GLY A 370 44.92 -31.82 0.89
N THR A 371 44.43 -32.98 0.46
CA THR A 371 43.03 -33.43 0.66
C THR A 371 42.58 -33.36 2.13
N PHE A 372 43.35 -33.94 3.05
CA PHE A 372 42.99 -33.95 4.48
C PHE A 372 43.05 -32.55 5.10
N THR A 373 44.10 -31.78 4.80
CA THR A 373 44.26 -30.37 5.22
C THR A 373 43.09 -29.52 4.74
N THR A 374 42.66 -29.71 3.49
CA THR A 374 41.56 -28.97 2.86
C THR A 374 40.23 -29.18 3.58
N ASN A 375 39.91 -30.40 4.01
CA ASN A 375 38.71 -30.66 4.81
C ASN A 375 38.80 -30.01 6.20
N LEU A 376 39.96 -30.12 6.88
CA LEU A 376 40.16 -29.50 8.21
C LEU A 376 40.12 -27.96 8.16
N LEU A 377 40.57 -27.34 7.06
CA LEU A 377 40.48 -25.89 6.83
C LEU A 377 39.02 -25.38 6.67
N THR A 378 38.02 -26.25 6.64
CA THR A 378 36.60 -25.82 6.73
C THR A 378 36.17 -25.45 8.15
N ILE A 379 36.90 -25.92 9.18
CA ILE A 379 36.52 -25.75 10.59
C ILE A 379 36.58 -24.28 11.03
N PRO A 380 37.63 -23.47 10.72
CA PRO A 380 37.71 -22.10 11.23
C PRO A 380 36.61 -21.17 10.71
N TYR A 381 36.22 -21.27 9.43
CA TYR A 381 35.08 -20.49 8.92
C TYR A 381 33.76 -20.97 9.55
N SER A 382 33.61 -22.28 9.78
CA SER A 382 32.42 -22.85 10.42
C SER A 382 32.25 -22.36 11.86
N VAL A 383 33.35 -22.25 12.62
CA VAL A 383 33.34 -21.66 13.98
C VAL A 383 33.00 -20.17 13.93
N GLY A 384 33.60 -19.41 13.01
CA GLY A 384 33.29 -17.99 12.82
C GLY A 384 31.83 -17.75 12.45
N HIS A 385 31.28 -18.55 11.53
CA HIS A 385 29.88 -18.51 11.10
C HIS A 385 28.91 -18.77 12.28
N ILE A 386 29.19 -19.73 13.16
CA ILE A 386 28.40 -19.97 14.40
C ILE A 386 28.39 -18.71 15.28
N ILE A 387 29.57 -18.11 15.51
CA ILE A 387 29.72 -16.91 16.34
C ILE A 387 28.95 -15.74 15.73
N CYS A 388 29.14 -15.46 14.44
CA CYS A 388 28.51 -14.34 13.74
C CYS A 388 26.99 -14.52 13.59
N LEU A 389 26.48 -15.73 13.36
CA LEU A 389 25.04 -16.06 13.34
C LEU A 389 24.38 -15.80 14.71
N LEU A 390 24.99 -16.29 15.80
CA LEU A 390 24.48 -16.10 17.15
C LEU A 390 24.54 -14.62 17.58
N LEU A 391 25.64 -13.92 17.29
CA LEU A 391 25.78 -12.49 17.53
C LEU A 391 24.75 -11.67 16.74
N LEU A 392 24.53 -11.97 15.45
CA LEU A 392 23.56 -11.26 14.63
C LEU A 392 22.13 -11.44 15.15
N THR A 393 21.75 -12.68 15.48
CA THR A 393 20.44 -12.98 16.07
C THR A 393 20.26 -12.20 17.38
N ARG A 394 21.27 -12.23 18.25
CA ARG A 394 21.26 -11.57 19.56
C ARG A 394 21.26 -10.03 19.46
N LEU A 395 21.84 -9.48 18.40
CA LEU A 395 21.82 -8.06 18.05
C LEU A 395 20.44 -7.63 17.53
N SER A 396 19.80 -8.42 16.68
CA SER A 396 18.40 -8.20 16.27
C SER A 396 17.46 -8.25 17.47
N ASP A 397 17.65 -9.21 18.38
CA ASP A 397 16.89 -9.29 19.64
C ASP A 397 17.14 -8.13 20.61
N TRP A 398 18.28 -7.42 20.50
CA TRP A 398 18.61 -6.26 21.36
C TRP A 398 18.12 -4.94 20.75
N LEU A 399 18.41 -4.68 19.47
CA LEU A 399 17.93 -3.50 18.74
C LEU A 399 16.44 -3.55 18.41
N LYS A 400 15.84 -4.74 18.47
CA LYS A 400 14.49 -5.14 17.97
C LYS A 400 14.30 -5.05 16.45
N GLU A 401 15.30 -4.53 15.75
CA GLU A 401 15.31 -4.34 14.30
C GLU A 401 15.64 -5.63 13.53
N ARG A 402 14.90 -5.90 12.45
CA ARG A 402 15.09 -7.08 11.59
C ARG A 402 15.84 -6.77 10.28
N SER A 403 15.43 -5.75 9.54
CA SER A 403 15.92 -5.53 8.17
C SER A 403 17.36 -5.00 8.13
N LEU A 404 17.63 -3.89 8.83
CA LEU A 404 18.97 -3.27 8.85
C LEU A 404 20.01 -4.15 9.54
N VAL A 405 19.59 -5.00 10.48
CA VAL A 405 20.47 -6.01 11.08
C VAL A 405 20.75 -7.12 10.06
N SER A 406 19.73 -7.65 9.38
CA SER A 406 19.93 -8.66 8.33
C SER A 406 20.84 -8.18 7.19
N MET A 407 20.74 -6.89 6.82
CA MET A 407 21.57 -6.22 5.81
C MET A 407 23.08 -6.28 6.08
N ILE A 408 23.50 -6.49 7.34
CA ILE A 408 24.92 -6.64 7.70
C ILE A 408 25.54 -7.85 6.97
N GLN A 409 24.77 -8.88 6.60
CA GLN A 409 25.21 -10.00 5.75
C GLN A 409 25.82 -9.52 4.42
N SER A 410 25.12 -8.62 3.74
CA SER A 410 25.54 -8.10 2.43
C SER A 410 26.69 -7.11 2.56
N ILE A 411 26.62 -6.21 3.54
CA ILE A 411 27.68 -5.23 3.84
C ILE A 411 29.00 -5.92 4.22
N TRP A 412 28.94 -7.03 4.98
CA TRP A 412 30.12 -7.84 5.34
C TRP A 412 30.76 -8.54 4.14
N THR A 413 29.94 -9.09 3.24
CA THR A 413 30.43 -9.91 2.13
C THR A 413 30.86 -9.11 0.90
N LEU A 414 30.31 -7.91 0.69
CA LEU A 414 30.67 -7.02 -0.41
C LEU A 414 32.19 -6.73 -0.50
N PRO A 415 32.90 -6.26 0.55
CA PRO A 415 34.34 -6.03 0.49
C PRO A 415 35.14 -7.32 0.25
N CYS A 416 34.67 -8.47 0.73
CA CYS A 416 35.32 -9.76 0.49
C CYS A 416 35.25 -10.18 -0.99
N VAL A 417 34.09 -10.01 -1.64
CA VAL A 417 33.93 -10.28 -3.09
C VAL A 417 34.73 -9.27 -3.93
N ILE A 418 34.77 -7.99 -3.52
CA ILE A 418 35.64 -6.98 -4.14
C ILE A 418 37.11 -7.39 -4.05
N ALA A 419 37.57 -7.88 -2.90
CA ALA A 419 38.93 -8.41 -2.73
C ALA A 419 39.19 -9.60 -3.68
N LEU A 420 38.29 -10.59 -3.73
CA LEU A 420 38.41 -11.70 -4.68
C LEU A 420 38.45 -11.24 -6.15
N ARG A 421 37.71 -10.18 -6.51
CA ARG A 421 37.69 -9.63 -7.87
C ARG A 421 38.96 -8.89 -8.26
N PHE A 422 39.52 -8.08 -7.37
CA PHE A 422 40.54 -7.07 -7.72
C PHE A 422 41.92 -7.28 -7.07
N TRP A 423 42.03 -8.05 -5.98
CA TRP A 423 43.33 -8.27 -5.34
C TRP A 423 44.21 -9.22 -6.18
N PRO A 424 45.43 -8.81 -6.60
CA PRO A 424 46.27 -9.65 -7.46
C PRO A 424 46.77 -10.92 -6.78
N GLY A 425 46.80 -10.96 -5.44
CA GLY A 425 47.17 -12.13 -4.65
C GLY A 425 46.12 -13.26 -4.61
N THR A 426 44.90 -13.02 -5.09
CA THR A 426 43.85 -14.02 -5.17
C THR A 426 44.28 -15.20 -6.05
N MET A 427 44.17 -16.41 -5.51
CA MET A 427 44.59 -17.70 -6.09
C MET A 427 46.09 -17.87 -6.35
N THR A 428 46.94 -16.92 -5.92
CA THR A 428 48.41 -17.04 -6.01
C THR A 428 49.08 -17.08 -4.63
N ASN A 429 48.55 -16.32 -3.66
CA ASN A 429 48.90 -16.45 -2.25
C ASN A 429 47.89 -17.38 -1.56
N ALA A 430 48.28 -18.63 -1.29
CA ALA A 430 47.41 -19.65 -0.71
C ALA A 430 46.81 -19.22 0.64
N TRP A 431 47.63 -18.70 1.55
CA TRP A 431 47.18 -18.28 2.89
C TRP A 431 46.32 -17.03 2.88
N GLY A 432 46.67 -16.03 2.06
CA GLY A 432 45.85 -14.81 1.92
C GLY A 432 44.53 -15.05 1.18
N THR A 433 44.52 -15.97 0.20
CA THR A 433 43.29 -16.45 -0.43
C THR A 433 42.43 -17.18 0.61
N TYR A 434 43.00 -18.13 1.35
CA TYR A 434 42.30 -18.82 2.45
C TYR A 434 41.73 -17.85 3.49
N ALA A 435 42.47 -16.81 3.89
CA ALA A 435 41.98 -15.80 4.82
C ALA A 435 40.79 -15.02 4.25
N THR A 436 40.86 -14.57 2.98
CA THR A 436 39.76 -13.86 2.31
C THR A 436 38.49 -14.72 2.21
N VAL A 437 38.64 -15.98 1.82
CA VAL A 437 37.51 -16.94 1.73
C VAL A 437 36.95 -17.27 3.11
N THR A 438 37.81 -17.41 4.13
CA THR A 438 37.38 -17.63 5.52
C THR A 438 36.53 -16.46 6.03
N VAL A 439 37.00 -15.21 5.87
CA VAL A 439 36.24 -14.03 6.32
C VAL A 439 34.92 -13.89 5.55
N LEU A 440 34.89 -14.20 4.24
CA LEU A 440 33.67 -14.23 3.44
C LEU A 440 32.67 -15.25 3.97
N LEU A 441 33.12 -16.46 4.34
CA LEU A 441 32.26 -17.56 4.80
C LEU A 441 31.93 -17.51 6.30
N CYS A 442 32.63 -16.70 7.10
CA CYS A 442 32.26 -16.35 8.48
C CYS A 442 31.03 -15.42 8.56
N TYR A 443 30.45 -14.99 7.44
CA TYR A 443 29.45 -13.92 7.38
C TYR A 443 28.28 -14.08 8.38
N PRO A 444 27.73 -12.97 8.89
CA PRO A 444 26.60 -13.02 9.82
C PRO A 444 25.31 -13.45 9.09
N TYR A 445 24.93 -14.71 9.27
CA TYR A 445 23.82 -15.36 8.57
C TYR A 445 22.43 -14.88 9.04
N CYS A 446 21.71 -14.16 8.18
CA CYS A 446 20.42 -13.55 8.54
C CYS A 446 19.20 -14.51 8.47
N HIS A 447 19.37 -15.74 7.99
CA HIS A 447 18.27 -16.61 7.58
C HIS A 447 17.27 -16.94 8.70
N ALA A 448 17.72 -17.12 9.95
CA ALA A 448 16.83 -17.33 11.10
C ALA A 448 15.91 -16.11 11.38
N ILE A 449 16.41 -14.90 11.12
CA ILE A 449 15.64 -13.65 11.27
C ILE A 449 14.57 -13.58 10.18
N LEU A 450 14.91 -13.91 8.93
CA LEU A 450 13.99 -13.87 7.79
C LEU A 450 12.91 -14.96 7.85
N VAL A 451 13.23 -16.20 8.22
CA VAL A 451 12.21 -17.26 8.47
C VAL A 451 11.27 -16.83 9.60
N GLY A 452 11.82 -16.29 10.69
CA GLY A 452 11.02 -15.76 11.79
C GLY A 452 10.12 -14.59 11.38
N TRP A 453 10.58 -13.73 10.45
CA TRP A 453 9.79 -12.61 9.91
C TRP A 453 8.66 -13.11 9.01
N CYS A 454 8.92 -14.04 8.09
CA CYS A 454 7.91 -14.65 7.22
C CYS A 454 6.80 -15.35 8.03
N SER A 455 7.19 -16.20 8.99
CA SER A 455 6.26 -16.93 9.86
C SER A 455 5.39 -15.97 10.69
N LYS A 456 5.99 -14.94 11.29
CA LYS A 456 5.29 -13.94 12.10
C LYS A 456 4.33 -13.06 11.30
N ASN A 457 4.66 -12.75 10.05
CA ASN A 457 3.80 -12.00 9.14
C ASN A 457 2.61 -12.83 8.61
N SER A 458 2.60 -14.16 8.81
CA SER A 458 1.60 -15.04 8.22
C SER A 458 0.39 -15.27 9.15
N ASN A 459 -0.81 -15.16 8.57
CA ASN A 459 -2.03 -14.72 9.29
C ASN A 459 -2.91 -15.82 9.92
N ASN A 460 -2.61 -17.09 9.66
CA ASN A 460 -3.23 -18.29 10.24
C ASN A 460 -2.30 -19.50 10.06
N VAL A 461 -2.61 -20.65 10.66
CA VAL A 461 -1.76 -21.86 10.58
C VAL A 461 -1.63 -22.36 9.13
N GLY A 462 -2.67 -22.20 8.31
CA GLY A 462 -2.66 -22.59 6.89
C GLY A 462 -1.69 -21.75 6.06
N THR A 463 -1.78 -20.42 6.14
CA THR A 463 -0.88 -19.51 5.41
C THR A 463 0.57 -19.62 5.88
N ARG A 464 0.82 -19.78 7.19
CA ARG A 464 2.17 -20.05 7.76
C ARG A 464 2.86 -21.27 7.21
N THR A 465 2.07 -22.30 6.90
CA THR A 465 2.58 -23.52 6.27
C THR A 465 3.11 -23.12 4.89
N ILE A 466 2.23 -22.68 3.99
CA ILE A 466 2.56 -22.33 2.61
C ILE A 466 3.68 -21.28 2.50
N SER A 467 3.63 -20.19 3.29
CA SER A 467 4.57 -19.08 3.19
C SER A 467 5.99 -19.45 3.60
N ALA A 468 6.16 -20.37 4.56
CA ALA A 468 7.45 -20.90 4.95
C ALA A 468 8.09 -21.74 3.83
N ALA A 469 7.31 -22.57 3.13
CA ALA A 469 7.79 -23.33 1.98
C ALA A 469 8.14 -22.42 0.80
N LEU A 470 7.27 -21.48 0.42
CA LEU A 470 7.53 -20.53 -0.67
C LEU A 470 8.81 -19.71 -0.43
N TYR A 471 9.03 -19.23 0.80
CA TYR A 471 10.27 -18.54 1.17
C TYR A 471 11.51 -19.43 1.01
N ASN A 472 11.45 -20.69 1.47
CA ASN A 472 12.58 -21.61 1.33
C ASN A 472 12.84 -22.00 -0.14
N MET A 473 11.77 -22.14 -0.95
CA MET A 473 11.88 -22.34 -2.40
C MET A 473 12.59 -21.16 -3.07
N CYS A 474 12.33 -19.91 -2.68
CA CYS A 474 13.08 -18.75 -3.18
C CYS A 474 14.57 -18.83 -2.81
N VAL A 475 14.90 -19.20 -1.58
CA VAL A 475 16.31 -19.39 -1.14
C VAL A 475 17.01 -20.49 -1.96
N GLN A 476 16.32 -21.59 -2.24
CA GLN A 476 16.86 -22.71 -3.01
C GLN A 476 16.99 -22.37 -4.52
N LEU A 477 16.09 -21.54 -5.09
CA LEU A 477 16.28 -20.95 -6.42
C LEU A 477 17.52 -20.04 -6.47
N GLY A 478 17.75 -19.24 -5.43
CA GLY A 478 18.97 -18.45 -5.27
C GLY A 478 20.23 -19.32 -5.25
N ALA A 479 20.18 -20.46 -4.56
CA ALA A 479 21.27 -21.43 -4.56
C ALA A 479 21.52 -22.07 -5.94
N ILE A 480 20.47 -22.34 -6.75
CA ILE A 480 20.64 -22.79 -8.15
C ILE A 480 21.39 -21.74 -8.97
N ILE A 481 20.99 -20.47 -8.87
CA ILE A 481 21.66 -19.36 -9.57
C ILE A 481 23.13 -19.29 -9.14
N GLY A 482 23.40 -19.21 -7.83
CA GLY A 482 24.75 -19.10 -7.27
C GLY A 482 25.69 -20.23 -7.70
N ASN A 483 25.24 -21.48 -7.66
CA ASN A 483 26.06 -22.63 -8.06
C ASN A 483 26.51 -22.61 -9.53
N ASN A 484 25.84 -21.85 -10.40
CA ASN A 484 26.14 -21.78 -11.83
C ASN A 484 26.95 -20.52 -12.26
N ILE A 485 27.32 -19.66 -11.30
CA ILE A 485 28.10 -18.42 -11.57
C ILE A 485 29.59 -18.73 -11.84
N TYR A 486 30.18 -19.68 -11.10
CA TYR A 486 31.58 -20.10 -11.33
C TYR A 486 31.65 -21.15 -12.42
N ARG A 487 32.41 -20.85 -13.48
CA ARG A 487 32.56 -21.68 -14.69
C ARG A 487 34.02 -22.02 -14.99
N ALA A 488 34.25 -23.04 -15.81
CA ALA A 488 35.58 -23.61 -16.03
C ALA A 488 36.54 -22.70 -16.82
N ASP A 489 36.02 -21.83 -17.68
CA ASP A 489 36.74 -20.82 -18.47
C ASP A 489 37.22 -19.62 -17.65
N ASP A 490 36.52 -19.31 -16.56
CA ASP A 490 36.85 -18.21 -15.65
C ASP A 490 37.90 -18.63 -14.58
N LYS A 491 38.43 -19.85 -14.68
CA LYS A 491 39.48 -20.37 -13.78
C LYS A 491 40.83 -19.71 -14.06
N PRO A 492 41.70 -19.53 -13.04
CA PRO A 492 41.48 -19.90 -11.64
C PRO A 492 40.81 -18.80 -10.80
N LYS A 493 40.80 -17.54 -11.25
CA LYS A 493 40.45 -16.37 -10.40
C LYS A 493 38.96 -15.99 -10.36
N TYR A 494 38.14 -16.60 -11.20
CA TYR A 494 36.70 -16.37 -11.31
C TYR A 494 36.34 -14.88 -11.42
N HIS A 495 37.00 -14.15 -12.32
CA HIS A 495 36.85 -12.69 -12.43
C HIS A 495 35.50 -12.27 -13.00
N ARG A 496 34.95 -12.99 -13.99
CA ARG A 496 33.60 -12.73 -14.50
C ARG A 496 32.55 -13.05 -13.44
N GLY A 497 32.71 -14.18 -12.75
CA GLY A 497 31.86 -14.60 -11.63
C GLY A 497 31.83 -13.56 -10.51
N ASN A 498 32.99 -13.20 -9.95
CA ASN A 498 33.09 -12.21 -8.87
C ASN A 498 32.55 -10.82 -9.29
N SER A 499 32.69 -10.41 -10.55
CA SER A 499 32.04 -9.19 -11.04
C SER A 499 30.51 -9.24 -10.94
N ALA A 500 29.88 -10.37 -11.31
CA ALA A 500 28.43 -10.54 -11.15
C ALA A 500 28.00 -10.57 -9.67
N LEU A 501 28.78 -11.23 -8.80
CA LEU A 501 28.50 -11.28 -7.37
C LEU A 501 28.50 -9.90 -6.70
N ILE A 502 29.34 -8.95 -7.14
CA ILE A 502 29.33 -7.56 -6.64
C ILE A 502 27.98 -6.89 -6.93
N GLY A 503 27.49 -6.95 -8.17
CA GLY A 503 26.21 -6.35 -8.56
C GLY A 503 25.02 -6.96 -7.80
N ILE A 504 25.00 -8.29 -7.66
CA ILE A 504 23.97 -9.02 -6.92
C ILE A 504 24.00 -8.67 -5.41
N ASN A 505 25.18 -8.42 -4.83
CA ASN A 505 25.29 -8.03 -3.43
C ASN A 505 24.87 -6.56 -3.19
N ILE A 506 25.10 -5.66 -4.15
CA ILE A 506 24.54 -4.30 -4.12
C ILE A 506 23.01 -4.34 -4.20
N LEU A 507 22.45 -5.16 -5.09
CA LEU A 507 21.00 -5.39 -5.17
C LEU A 507 20.43 -5.90 -3.83
N ALA A 508 21.11 -6.84 -3.17
CA ALA A 508 20.71 -7.33 -1.85
C ALA A 508 20.61 -6.21 -0.80
N ILE A 509 21.57 -5.28 -0.76
CA ILE A 509 21.54 -4.10 0.14
C ILE A 509 20.32 -3.22 -0.16
N LEU A 510 20.07 -2.91 -1.44
CA LEU A 510 18.92 -2.11 -1.86
C LEU A 510 17.58 -2.78 -1.50
N LEU A 511 17.48 -4.10 -1.65
CA LEU A 511 16.30 -4.88 -1.28
C LEU A 511 16.02 -4.86 0.24
N PHE A 512 17.04 -4.89 1.10
CA PHE A 512 16.85 -4.76 2.56
C PHE A 512 16.31 -3.37 2.95
N ILE A 513 16.78 -2.31 2.26
CA ILE A 513 16.31 -0.94 2.46
C ILE A 513 14.87 -0.80 1.95
N GLY A 514 14.60 -1.24 0.72
CA GLY A 514 13.25 -1.23 0.13
C GLY A 514 12.23 -2.03 0.95
N THR A 515 12.60 -3.22 1.43
CA THR A 515 11.74 -4.04 2.31
C THR A 515 11.45 -3.34 3.64
N LYS A 516 12.42 -2.60 4.20
CA LYS A 516 12.17 -1.79 5.41
C LYS A 516 11.20 -0.65 5.13
N ILE A 517 11.38 0.08 4.03
CA ILE A 517 10.49 1.19 3.63
C ILE A 517 9.07 0.66 3.39
N TYR A 518 8.92 -0.46 2.66
CA TYR A 518 7.65 -1.13 2.40
C TYR A 518 6.88 -1.44 3.68
N TYR A 519 7.49 -2.14 4.64
CA TYR A 519 6.80 -2.49 5.89
C TYR A 519 6.57 -1.30 6.82
N ILE A 520 7.40 -0.23 6.78
CA ILE A 520 7.10 1.02 7.50
C ILE A 520 5.86 1.69 6.90
N TYR A 521 5.80 1.82 5.57
CA TYR A 521 4.65 2.38 4.85
C TYR A 521 3.38 1.57 5.14
N ARG A 522 3.47 0.24 5.01
CA ARG A 522 2.34 -0.67 5.21
C ARG A 522 1.85 -0.70 6.66
N ASN A 523 2.75 -0.68 7.66
CA ASN A 523 2.37 -0.53 9.06
C ASN A 523 1.64 0.80 9.31
N LYS A 524 2.19 1.93 8.84
CA LYS A 524 1.56 3.25 9.00
C LYS A 524 0.19 3.32 8.34
N HIS A 525 0.02 2.67 7.18
CA HIS A 525 -1.29 2.54 6.53
C HIS A 525 -2.28 1.74 7.38
N ARG A 526 -1.91 0.55 7.88
CA ARG A 526 -2.78 -0.26 8.75
C ARG A 526 -3.13 0.44 10.08
N GLU A 527 -2.16 1.13 10.67
CA GLU A 527 -2.33 1.92 11.88
C GLU A 527 -3.34 3.06 11.68
N ARG A 528 -3.29 3.78 10.55
CA ARG A 528 -4.31 4.79 10.20
C ARG A 528 -5.70 4.18 10.04
N VAL A 529 -5.85 3.14 9.24
CA VAL A 529 -7.20 2.58 8.97
C VAL A 529 -7.83 1.99 10.23
N TRP A 530 -7.04 1.36 11.11
CA TRP A 530 -7.56 0.89 12.41
C TRP A 530 -7.91 2.04 13.36
N ASN A 531 -7.07 3.07 13.46
CA ASN A 531 -7.34 4.22 14.32
C ASN A 531 -8.53 5.06 13.79
N ALA A 532 -8.83 4.98 12.49
CA ALA A 532 -9.99 5.61 11.86
C ALA A 532 -11.32 4.89 12.09
N MET A 533 -11.32 3.60 12.47
CA MET A 533 -12.54 2.93 12.94
C MET A 533 -12.98 3.53 14.29
N THR A 534 -14.27 3.80 14.47
CA THR A 534 -14.88 4.11 15.78
C THR A 534 -14.80 2.90 16.73
N GLU A 535 -15.07 3.07 18.02
CA GLU A 535 -14.98 1.91 18.95
C GLU A 535 -16.08 0.86 18.68
N GLU A 536 -17.27 1.27 18.25
CA GLU A 536 -18.33 0.33 17.85
C GLU A 536 -17.98 -0.38 16.52
N GLU A 537 -17.44 0.33 15.53
CA GLU A 537 -16.89 -0.30 14.32
C GLU A 537 -15.68 -1.18 14.62
N ARG A 538 -14.86 -0.87 15.63
CA ARG A 538 -13.80 -1.79 16.08
C ARG A 538 -14.41 -3.04 16.68
N GLN A 539 -15.43 -2.95 17.54
CA GLN A 539 -16.06 -4.17 18.07
C GLN A 539 -16.78 -4.97 16.96
N ASP A 540 -17.50 -4.33 16.03
CA ASP A 540 -18.11 -5.02 14.87
C ASP A 540 -17.05 -5.63 13.94
N TYR A 541 -16.06 -4.85 13.50
CA TYR A 541 -14.94 -5.36 12.70
C TYR A 541 -14.25 -6.53 13.42
N LEU A 542 -14.03 -6.42 14.73
CA LEU A 542 -13.43 -7.49 15.52
C LEU A 542 -14.33 -8.72 15.59
N GLN A 543 -15.65 -8.59 15.72
CA GLN A 543 -16.60 -9.70 15.82
C GLN A 543 -16.89 -10.36 14.47
N ASN A 544 -17.10 -9.57 13.41
CA ASN A 544 -17.74 -9.97 12.15
C ASN A 544 -16.83 -9.94 10.90
N THR A 545 -15.59 -9.45 10.98
CA THR A 545 -14.69 -9.39 9.79
C THR A 545 -14.50 -10.74 9.09
N THR A 546 -14.57 -10.70 7.75
CA THR A 546 -14.28 -11.83 6.87
C THR A 546 -12.84 -11.86 6.34
N ASP A 547 -11.98 -10.90 6.71
CA ASP A 547 -10.68 -10.70 6.06
C ASP A 547 -9.64 -11.77 6.39
N THR A 548 -9.30 -12.58 5.39
CA THR A 548 -8.27 -13.62 5.48
C THR A 548 -6.95 -13.17 4.87
N GLY A 549 -6.24 -12.27 5.56
CA GLY A 549 -4.93 -11.76 5.12
C GLY A 549 -4.27 -10.86 6.16
N MET A 550 -3.19 -10.20 5.79
CA MET A 550 -2.40 -9.35 6.69
C MET A 550 -2.99 -7.94 6.91
N LEU A 551 -4.20 -7.69 6.39
CA LEU A 551 -4.77 -6.35 6.19
C LEU A 551 -5.05 -5.59 7.49
N TYR A 552 -5.45 -6.26 8.58
CA TYR A 552 -5.91 -5.65 9.83
C TYR A 552 -5.51 -6.48 11.08
N PRO A 553 -5.42 -5.87 12.27
CA PRO A 553 -5.16 -6.62 13.51
C PRO A 553 -6.41 -7.39 13.98
N LYS A 554 -6.19 -8.51 14.68
CA LYS A 554 -7.26 -9.37 15.26
C LYS A 554 -7.38 -9.14 16.77
N LYS A 555 -8.61 -9.26 17.34
CA LYS A 555 -8.83 -9.29 18.81
C LYS A 555 -7.99 -10.46 19.35
N GLY A 556 -7.02 -10.14 20.21
CA GLY A 556 -6.00 -11.10 20.70
C GLY A 556 -4.54 -10.81 20.28
N GLN A 557 -4.26 -10.00 19.26
CA GLN A 557 -2.90 -9.48 18.98
C GLN A 557 -2.71 -8.00 19.39
N VAL A 558 -3.79 -7.33 19.79
CA VAL A 558 -3.77 -5.95 20.31
C VAL A 558 -3.30 -5.95 21.76
N LYS A 559 -2.02 -5.65 22.00
CA LYS A 559 -1.49 -5.39 23.35
C LYS A 559 -1.66 -3.92 23.71
N VAL A 560 -2.79 -3.60 24.34
CA VAL A 560 -3.07 -2.28 24.89
C VAL A 560 -2.17 -2.05 26.11
N LYS A 561 -1.17 -1.18 25.98
CA LYS A 561 -0.47 -0.64 27.15
C LYS A 561 -1.34 0.44 27.83
N PRO A 562 -1.13 0.74 29.13
CA PRO A 562 -1.90 1.76 29.86
C PRO A 562 -1.91 3.17 29.22
N GLU A 563 -1.02 3.46 28.27
CA GLU A 563 -0.97 4.70 27.48
C GLU A 563 -1.80 4.68 26.18
N GLY A 564 -2.61 3.64 25.92
CA GLY A 564 -3.52 3.58 24.76
C GLY A 564 -2.86 3.36 23.38
N LYS A 565 -1.57 3.02 23.31
CA LYS A 565 -0.84 2.81 22.05
C LYS A 565 -0.75 1.32 21.67
N MET A 566 -0.91 1.03 20.38
CA MET A 566 -0.68 -0.28 19.77
C MET A 566 0.76 -0.49 19.31
N GLU A 567 1.17 -1.76 19.18
CA GLU A 567 2.50 -2.16 18.70
C GLU A 567 2.37 -3.06 17.45
N PHE A 568 2.25 -2.48 16.26
CA PHE A 568 2.15 -3.23 15.00
C PHE A 568 3.45 -3.98 14.68
N LEU A 569 3.38 -5.32 14.79
CA LEU A 569 4.51 -6.21 15.10
C LEU A 569 5.65 -6.35 14.06
N ALA A 570 5.58 -5.72 12.89
CA ALA A 570 6.50 -5.97 11.77
C ALA A 570 7.90 -5.33 11.92
N ILE A 571 8.01 -4.06 12.33
CA ILE A 571 9.29 -3.34 12.50
C ILE A 571 9.28 -2.58 13.83
N ASN A 572 10.30 -2.80 14.65
CA ASN A 572 10.49 -2.10 15.90
C ASN A 572 11.97 -1.69 15.99
N SER A 573 12.30 -0.40 15.83
CA SER A 573 13.69 0.07 15.97
C SER A 573 13.73 1.40 16.71
N LYS A 574 14.29 1.38 17.93
CA LYS A 574 14.37 2.56 18.83
C LYS A 574 15.01 3.78 18.18
N TRP A 575 15.90 3.54 17.21
CA TRP A 575 16.57 4.51 16.34
C TRP A 575 15.65 5.40 15.47
N SER A 576 14.36 5.09 15.32
CA SER A 576 13.46 5.93 14.51
C SER A 576 13.00 7.24 15.19
N LYS A 577 13.55 7.56 16.38
CA LYS A 577 13.33 8.85 17.06
C LYS A 577 14.43 9.88 16.77
N ASP A 578 15.66 9.42 16.55
CA ASP A 578 16.84 10.29 16.58
C ASP A 578 17.25 10.77 15.17
N ILE A 579 17.03 9.94 14.15
CA ILE A 579 17.22 10.32 12.72
C ILE A 579 16.22 11.40 12.29
N THR A 580 15.08 11.53 12.99
CA THR A 580 14.03 12.51 12.71
C THR A 580 14.26 13.91 13.30
N GLN A 581 15.43 14.21 13.90
CA GLN A 581 15.68 15.52 14.52
C GLN A 581 16.78 16.39 13.89
N ASN A 582 17.74 15.85 13.12
CA ASN A 582 18.67 16.70 12.36
C ASN A 582 19.35 15.97 11.18
N PRO A 583 19.16 16.40 9.92
CA PRO A 583 19.88 15.85 8.76
C PRO A 583 21.21 16.57 8.44
N TYR A 584 21.53 17.69 9.09
CA TYR A 584 22.67 18.55 8.74
C TYR A 584 23.90 18.34 9.64
N MET A 585 24.50 17.15 9.54
CA MET A 585 25.88 16.87 9.97
C MET A 585 26.43 15.69 9.15
N TRP A 586 27.75 15.65 8.92
CA TRP A 586 28.49 14.66 8.09
C TRP A 586 28.56 14.88 6.56
N ILE A 587 28.38 16.11 6.05
CA ILE A 587 28.90 16.50 4.71
C ILE A 587 29.71 17.81 4.80
N GLN A 588 30.81 17.79 5.55
CA GLN A 588 31.93 18.72 5.40
C GLN A 588 33.24 17.97 5.69
N GLY A 589 34.21 18.06 4.77
CA GLY A 589 35.57 17.56 4.99
C GLY A 589 36.10 16.50 4.01
N THR A 590 36.16 16.81 2.71
CA THR A 590 37.32 16.53 1.81
C THR A 590 37.10 17.10 0.40
N GLU A 591 37.28 18.41 0.22
CA GLU A 591 37.63 18.91 -1.12
C GLU A 591 39.12 18.62 -1.38
N THR A 592 39.44 17.74 -2.31
CA THR A 592 40.70 17.79 -3.08
C THR A 592 40.61 16.89 -4.31
N GLY A 593 40.81 17.50 -5.49
CA GLY A 593 40.27 16.98 -6.74
C GLY A 593 40.88 15.71 -7.33
N PHE A 594 40.16 15.17 -8.30
CA PHE A 594 40.72 14.46 -9.46
C PHE A 594 40.03 14.93 -10.74
N ARG A 595 40.81 15.12 -11.81
CA ARG A 595 40.31 15.52 -13.14
C ARG A 595 40.11 14.30 -14.06
N ALA A 596 39.31 14.51 -15.10
CA ALA A 596 38.83 13.50 -16.05
C ALA A 596 39.92 12.66 -16.75
N ALA A 597 39.54 11.43 -17.10
CA ALA A 597 40.09 10.69 -18.23
C ALA A 597 38.99 9.77 -18.81
N ALA A 598 38.62 9.97 -20.08
CA ALA A 598 37.74 9.07 -20.82
C ALA A 598 38.60 8.20 -21.75
N TRP A 599 38.45 6.87 -21.67
CA TRP A 599 39.20 5.92 -22.51
C TRP A 599 38.27 4.86 -23.08
N SER A 600 38.25 4.76 -24.40
CA SER A 600 37.54 3.75 -25.19
C SER A 600 38.40 2.50 -25.39
N LEU A 601 37.81 1.30 -25.26
CA LEU A 601 38.43 0.04 -25.69
C LEU A 601 37.34 -1.01 -26.01
N GLN A 602 37.43 -1.64 -27.18
CA GLN A 602 36.62 -2.80 -27.59
C GLN A 602 37.41 -4.13 -27.42
N PRO A 603 36.76 -5.31 -27.47
CA PRO A 603 37.26 -6.53 -26.83
C PRO A 603 37.92 -7.56 -27.78
N PRO A 604 38.58 -8.59 -27.22
CA PRO A 604 38.78 -9.87 -27.88
C PRO A 604 37.94 -11.02 -27.26
N LEU A 605 37.28 -11.74 -28.16
CA LEU A 605 36.37 -12.89 -28.07
C LEU A 605 36.74 -14.06 -27.11
N GLY A 606 35.71 -14.72 -26.56
CA GLY A 606 35.75 -16.06 -25.96
C GLY A 606 34.37 -16.50 -25.41
N GLY A 607 33.77 -17.58 -25.93
CA GLY A 607 32.35 -17.94 -25.67
C GLY A 607 32.07 -19.39 -25.23
N ILE A 608 30.88 -19.64 -24.68
CA ILE A 608 30.39 -20.95 -24.17
C ILE A 608 28.89 -21.17 -24.46
N PHE A 609 28.52 -22.42 -24.75
CA PHE A 609 27.19 -22.93 -25.13
C PHE A 609 26.28 -23.33 -23.93
N ILE A 610 24.95 -23.27 -24.12
CA ILE A 610 23.91 -24.17 -23.54
C ILE A 610 22.80 -24.37 -24.62
N LEU A 611 22.02 -25.46 -24.53
CA LEU A 611 21.05 -25.93 -25.55
C LEU A 611 19.65 -25.26 -25.47
N ASP A 612 18.95 -25.29 -26.61
CA ASP A 612 17.48 -25.28 -26.70
C ASP A 612 16.94 -26.71 -27.00
N LEU A 613 15.65 -26.96 -26.77
CA LEU A 613 15.04 -28.29 -26.59
C LEU A 613 14.01 -28.73 -27.64
N HIS A 614 13.84 -28.02 -28.76
CA HIS A 614 12.81 -28.37 -29.77
C HIS A 614 13.26 -28.47 -31.26
N SER A 615 14.51 -28.17 -31.61
CA SER A 615 15.03 -28.45 -32.97
C SER A 615 16.47 -28.97 -32.97
N ASN A 616 16.71 -30.11 -33.64
CA ASN A 616 18.02 -30.75 -33.74
C ASN A 616 18.93 -30.10 -34.81
N SER A 617 19.13 -28.79 -34.72
CA SER A 617 19.93 -28.02 -35.69
C SER A 617 20.64 -26.85 -35.01
N PHE A 618 21.96 -26.92 -34.93
CA PHE A 618 22.81 -25.83 -34.43
C PHE A 618 22.98 -24.76 -35.52
N GLN A 619 22.49 -23.54 -35.26
CA GLN A 619 22.85 -22.35 -36.04
C GLN A 619 23.57 -21.33 -35.15
N TYR A 620 24.48 -20.57 -35.77
CA TYR A 620 25.25 -19.52 -35.12
C TYR A 620 24.44 -18.23 -35.11
N LEU A 621 24.26 -17.66 -33.91
CA LEU A 621 23.88 -16.26 -33.70
C LEU A 621 25.04 -15.59 -32.94
N ASN A 622 25.37 -14.36 -33.31
CA ASN A 622 26.61 -13.72 -32.90
C ASN A 622 26.57 -13.22 -31.45
N ALA A 623 27.73 -12.83 -30.94
CA ALA A 623 27.79 -12.08 -29.68
C ALA A 623 27.02 -10.74 -29.79
N GLU A 624 26.95 -10.13 -30.99
CA GLU A 624 26.08 -8.97 -31.23
C GLU A 624 24.60 -9.36 -31.21
N ASP A 625 24.20 -10.51 -31.76
CA ASP A 625 22.80 -10.97 -31.66
C ASP A 625 22.40 -11.33 -30.22
N LEU A 626 23.29 -11.94 -29.43
CA LEU A 626 23.00 -12.26 -28.03
C LEU A 626 23.16 -11.03 -27.11
N PHE A 627 24.02 -10.07 -27.43
CA PHE A 627 24.06 -8.75 -26.76
C PHE A 627 22.98 -7.80 -27.31
N ALA A 628 22.33 -8.14 -28.42
CA ALA A 628 21.08 -7.55 -28.91
C ALA A 628 19.83 -8.36 -28.48
N THR A 629 19.99 -9.54 -27.87
CA THR A 629 18.86 -10.32 -27.30
C THR A 629 18.85 -10.27 -25.77
N LEU A 630 19.99 -10.17 -25.08
CA LEU A 630 20.07 -9.50 -23.79
C LEU A 630 20.02 -7.97 -23.96
N ILE A 631 20.35 -7.45 -25.15
CA ILE A 631 19.81 -6.20 -25.71
C ILE A 631 18.30 -6.17 -25.49
N LEU A 632 17.53 -6.78 -26.40
CA LEU A 632 16.06 -6.82 -26.44
C LEU A 632 15.38 -7.59 -25.28
N ALA A 633 16.10 -8.10 -24.29
CA ALA A 633 15.56 -8.62 -23.03
C ALA A 633 15.94 -7.78 -21.79
N VAL A 634 16.99 -6.95 -21.83
CA VAL A 634 17.27 -5.92 -20.78
C VAL A 634 16.81 -4.53 -21.24
N SER A 635 16.61 -4.34 -22.55
CA SER A 635 15.70 -3.37 -23.18
C SER A 635 14.34 -3.99 -23.57
N GLY A 636 14.15 -5.28 -23.29
CA GLY A 636 12.82 -5.86 -23.03
C GLY A 636 12.38 -5.67 -21.57
N ILE A 637 13.34 -5.42 -20.67
CA ILE A 637 13.13 -4.92 -19.30
C ILE A 637 13.63 -3.45 -19.16
N THR A 638 13.87 -2.78 -20.30
CA THR A 638 13.06 -1.59 -20.54
C THR A 638 11.72 -2.05 -21.07
N SER A 639 10.81 -2.32 -20.14
CA SER A 639 9.68 -1.40 -20.16
C SER A 639 10.31 0.00 -20.15
N ALA A 640 10.27 0.71 -21.28
CA ALA A 640 10.11 2.14 -21.16
C ALA A 640 8.98 2.33 -20.13
N LEU A 641 9.15 3.23 -19.15
CA LEU A 641 8.01 3.58 -18.30
C LEU A 641 6.86 3.84 -19.28
N ASP A 642 5.71 3.18 -19.11
CA ASP A 642 4.64 3.27 -20.11
C ASP A 642 4.07 4.68 -20.02
N CYS A 643 4.68 5.57 -20.80
CA CYS A 643 4.56 7.00 -20.75
C CYS A 643 3.68 7.46 -21.89
N LYS A 644 2.84 8.44 -21.59
CA LYS A 644 2.21 9.25 -22.62
C LYS A 644 3.29 9.99 -23.41
N CYS A 645 3.20 9.93 -24.73
CA CYS A 645 4.19 10.51 -25.63
C CYS A 645 4.28 12.02 -25.44
N SER A 646 5.49 12.57 -25.38
CA SER A 646 5.77 14.00 -25.19
C SER A 646 6.43 14.64 -26.42
N PRO A 647 6.47 15.99 -26.54
CA PRO A 647 7.00 16.69 -27.72
C PRO A 647 8.49 16.46 -28.03
N SER A 648 9.22 15.83 -27.11
CA SER A 648 10.63 15.48 -27.27
C SER A 648 10.87 14.02 -27.68
N ASP A 649 9.82 13.18 -27.65
CA ASP A 649 9.93 11.75 -27.91
C ASP A 649 9.71 11.43 -29.42
N PRO A 650 10.38 10.40 -29.98
CA PRO A 650 10.22 10.03 -31.40
C PRO A 650 8.82 9.56 -31.83
N CYS A 651 7.92 9.34 -30.88
CA CYS A 651 6.52 8.98 -31.12
C CYS A 651 5.60 10.20 -31.37
N TRP A 652 6.11 11.44 -31.21
CA TRP A 652 5.26 12.62 -31.30
C TRP A 652 4.73 12.80 -32.74
N PRO A 653 3.42 13.11 -32.94
CA PRO A 653 2.84 13.16 -34.27
C PRO A 653 3.54 14.22 -35.15
N SER A 654 3.66 13.90 -36.44
CA SER A 654 4.31 14.79 -37.41
C SER A 654 3.48 16.05 -37.68
N ALA A 655 4.07 17.05 -38.33
CA ALA A 655 3.34 18.25 -38.76
C ALA A 655 2.17 17.91 -39.70
N ASP A 656 2.29 16.84 -40.49
CA ASP A 656 1.22 16.38 -41.39
C ASP A 656 0.11 15.66 -40.61
N GLU A 657 0.44 14.91 -39.55
CA GLU A 657 -0.56 14.27 -38.66
C GLU A 657 -1.35 15.31 -37.86
N TRP A 658 -0.68 16.32 -37.30
CA TRP A 658 -1.37 17.47 -36.68
C TRP A 658 -2.22 18.25 -37.69
N THR A 659 -1.82 18.29 -38.96
CA THR A 659 -2.62 18.89 -40.05
C THR A 659 -3.83 18.02 -40.41
N SER A 660 -3.69 16.70 -40.40
CA SER A 660 -4.76 15.71 -40.59
C SER A 660 -5.81 15.83 -39.48
N LEU A 661 -5.39 15.87 -38.21
CA LEU A 661 -6.27 16.15 -37.08
C LEU A 661 -6.98 17.50 -37.26
N ASN A 662 -6.27 18.56 -37.65
CA ASN A 662 -6.88 19.88 -37.85
C ASN A 662 -7.96 19.89 -38.96
N GLN A 663 -7.75 19.14 -40.05
CA GLN A 663 -8.77 18.94 -41.08
C GLN A 663 -9.97 18.16 -40.54
N THR A 664 -9.72 17.08 -39.78
CA THR A 664 -10.75 16.28 -39.11
C THR A 664 -11.58 17.12 -38.14
N VAL A 665 -10.94 18.07 -37.43
CA VAL A 665 -11.63 19.00 -36.52
C VAL A 665 -12.04 20.33 -37.15
N SER A 666 -12.32 20.35 -38.46
CA SER A 666 -12.88 21.51 -39.17
C SER A 666 -12.10 22.83 -38.99
N GLY A 667 -10.77 22.75 -38.87
CA GLY A 667 -9.89 23.90 -38.66
C GLY A 667 -9.78 24.39 -37.20
N ARG A 668 -10.25 23.61 -36.22
CA ARG A 668 -10.36 23.99 -34.80
C ARG A 668 -9.18 23.55 -33.92
N LEU A 669 -8.09 23.05 -34.49
CA LEU A 669 -6.87 22.73 -33.76
C LEU A 669 -6.02 23.99 -33.60
N ILE A 670 -5.96 24.51 -32.38
CA ILE A 670 -5.12 25.63 -31.98
C ILE A 670 -3.75 25.08 -31.56
N ARG A 671 -2.66 25.58 -32.15
CA ARG A 671 -1.31 25.40 -31.58
C ARG A 671 -1.09 26.45 -30.50
N THR A 672 -0.65 26.03 -29.32
CA THR A 672 -0.57 26.92 -28.16
C THR A 672 0.47 28.03 -28.32
N VAL A 673 0.03 29.25 -28.01
CA VAL A 673 0.87 30.41 -27.70
C VAL A 673 0.40 30.92 -26.33
N PRO A 674 1.26 30.99 -25.28
CA PRO A 674 0.84 31.46 -23.97
C PRO A 674 0.33 32.91 -24.03
N ALA A 675 -0.85 33.17 -23.44
CA ALA A 675 -1.52 34.47 -23.52
C ALA A 675 -0.65 35.68 -23.11
N ALA A 676 0.32 35.48 -22.21
CA ALA A 676 1.22 36.52 -21.72
C ALA A 676 2.48 36.73 -22.56
N SER A 677 2.75 35.94 -23.62
CA SER A 677 4.00 36.06 -24.40
C SER A 677 4.17 37.44 -25.04
N VAL A 678 3.04 38.09 -25.36
CA VAL A 678 2.97 39.49 -25.85
C VAL A 678 3.63 40.51 -24.91
N CYS A 679 3.84 40.17 -23.62
CA CYS A 679 4.52 41.04 -22.65
C CYS A 679 6.05 40.97 -22.68
N TYR A 680 6.66 39.99 -23.34
CA TYR A 680 8.09 39.72 -23.25
C TYR A 680 8.86 40.28 -24.46
N PRO A 681 9.77 41.26 -24.32
CA PRO A 681 10.44 41.94 -25.45
C PRO A 681 11.33 41.05 -26.34
N ARG A 682 11.53 39.77 -25.98
CA ARG A 682 12.29 38.79 -26.76
C ARG A 682 11.40 37.86 -27.61
N GLU A 683 10.09 37.85 -27.36
CA GLU A 683 9.16 36.97 -28.07
C GLU A 683 8.76 37.55 -29.44
N PRO A 684 8.60 36.72 -30.49
CA PRO A 684 8.24 37.19 -31.83
C PRO A 684 6.90 37.93 -31.93
N ASN A 685 6.03 37.80 -30.92
CA ASN A 685 4.71 38.45 -30.85
C ASN A 685 4.60 39.51 -29.74
N TYR A 686 5.73 40.09 -29.31
CA TYR A 686 5.73 41.21 -28.36
C TYR A 686 4.87 42.40 -28.84
N ASP A 687 3.89 42.80 -28.01
CA ASP A 687 3.00 43.93 -28.25
C ASP A 687 2.67 44.61 -26.89
N PRO A 688 3.16 45.83 -26.64
CA PRO A 688 2.89 46.56 -25.39
C PRO A 688 1.42 46.86 -25.13
N ALA A 689 0.61 47.06 -26.18
CA ALA A 689 -0.82 47.35 -26.05
C ALA A 689 -1.59 46.07 -25.73
N ALA A 690 -1.28 44.96 -26.39
CA ALA A 690 -1.82 43.64 -26.05
C ALA A 690 -1.40 43.24 -24.62
N CYS A 691 -0.14 43.45 -24.23
CA CYS A 691 0.32 43.21 -22.86
C CYS A 691 -0.44 44.04 -21.83
N THR A 692 -0.71 45.31 -22.11
CA THR A 692 -1.53 46.18 -21.23
C THR A 692 -2.94 45.63 -21.07
N ALA A 693 -3.55 45.11 -22.14
CA ALA A 693 -4.85 44.46 -22.08
C ALA A 693 -4.83 43.12 -21.31
N VAL A 694 -3.76 42.32 -21.44
CA VAL A 694 -3.57 41.09 -20.66
C VAL A 694 -3.41 41.42 -19.17
N LEU A 695 -2.49 42.31 -18.80
CA LEU A 695 -2.28 42.78 -17.42
C LEU A 695 -3.57 43.28 -16.76
N GLY A 696 -4.38 44.04 -17.49
CA GLY A 696 -5.65 44.61 -17.00
C GLY A 696 -6.77 43.58 -16.75
N ASN A 697 -6.69 42.38 -17.35
CA ASN A 697 -7.72 41.34 -17.23
C ASN A 697 -7.23 40.06 -16.52
N TRP A 698 -5.91 39.87 -16.36
CA TRP A 698 -5.28 38.66 -15.82
C TRP A 698 -5.76 38.25 -14.42
N THR A 699 -6.33 39.16 -13.63
CA THR A 699 -6.86 38.82 -12.30
C THR A 699 -8.31 38.35 -12.29
N THR A 700 -8.88 37.98 -13.45
CA THR A 700 -10.28 37.58 -13.61
C THR A 700 -10.40 36.17 -14.20
N SER A 701 -11.25 35.33 -13.61
CA SER A 701 -11.53 33.98 -14.13
C SER A 701 -12.19 34.01 -15.51
N LYS A 702 -12.96 35.06 -15.82
CA LYS A 702 -13.45 35.36 -17.18
C LYS A 702 -12.33 35.40 -18.23
N PHE A 703 -11.19 36.00 -17.92
CA PHE A 703 -10.05 36.03 -18.85
C PHE A 703 -9.46 34.62 -19.06
N HIS A 704 -9.15 33.90 -17.97
CA HIS A 704 -8.58 32.55 -18.06
C HIS A 704 -9.52 31.54 -18.73
N SER A 705 -10.83 31.67 -18.52
CA SER A 705 -11.85 30.81 -19.14
C SER A 705 -12.11 31.09 -20.61
N SER A 706 -11.91 32.34 -21.06
CA SER A 706 -12.01 32.74 -22.47
C SER A 706 -10.76 32.39 -23.31
N ASP A 707 -9.63 32.10 -22.65
CA ASP A 707 -8.38 31.70 -23.31
C ASP A 707 -8.28 30.15 -23.44
N PRO A 708 -7.71 29.58 -24.52
CA PRO A 708 -7.63 28.13 -24.70
C PRO A 708 -6.73 27.38 -23.69
N VAL A 709 -5.77 28.04 -23.01
CA VAL A 709 -4.76 27.37 -22.17
C VAL A 709 -4.55 27.96 -20.78
N SER A 710 -4.86 29.24 -20.57
CA SER A 710 -4.64 29.96 -19.31
C SER A 710 -5.49 29.39 -18.17
N VAL A 711 -5.03 29.53 -16.92
CA VAL A 711 -5.71 29.01 -15.73
C VAL A 711 -5.53 29.94 -14.53
N ASP A 712 -6.55 29.99 -13.68
CA ASP A 712 -6.68 30.88 -12.51
C ASP A 712 -5.48 30.82 -11.53
N SER A 713 -4.84 29.66 -11.41
CA SER A 713 -3.64 29.46 -10.60
C SER A 713 -2.41 29.17 -11.48
N PRO A 714 -1.63 30.19 -11.89
CA PRO A 714 -0.52 30.05 -12.84
C PRO A 714 0.65 29.17 -12.36
N VAL A 715 0.73 28.86 -11.06
CA VAL A 715 1.67 27.87 -10.52
C VAL A 715 1.54 26.51 -11.23
N TRP A 716 0.35 26.13 -11.71
CA TRP A 716 0.15 24.89 -12.46
C TRP A 716 0.68 24.94 -13.89
N SER A 717 0.83 26.13 -14.48
CA SER A 717 1.61 26.32 -15.71
C SER A 717 3.13 26.26 -15.50
N ASN A 718 3.58 26.09 -14.23
CA ASN A 718 4.94 26.31 -13.74
C ASN A 718 5.37 27.80 -13.76
N ASN A 719 4.42 28.74 -13.65
CA ASN A 719 4.61 30.19 -13.82
C ASN A 719 5.35 30.57 -15.12
N SER A 720 5.27 29.71 -16.15
CA SER A 720 6.24 29.68 -17.25
C SER A 720 6.16 30.87 -18.21
N CYS A 721 5.04 31.60 -18.17
CA CYS A 721 4.81 32.82 -18.92
C CYS A 721 3.66 33.58 -18.24
N ASN A 722 4.01 34.44 -17.28
CA ASN A 722 3.10 35.34 -16.56
C ASN A 722 3.34 36.77 -17.08
N PRO A 723 2.31 37.64 -17.19
CA PRO A 723 2.51 38.97 -17.77
C PRO A 723 3.40 39.82 -16.86
N ILE A 724 4.31 40.57 -17.48
CA ILE A 724 5.31 41.41 -16.81
C ILE A 724 4.97 42.90 -16.94
N TYR A 725 5.27 43.66 -15.88
CA TYR A 725 5.22 45.12 -15.90
C TYR A 725 6.42 45.70 -16.67
N PRO A 726 6.40 47.00 -17.05
CA PRO A 726 7.53 47.66 -17.72
C PRO A 726 8.85 47.74 -16.93
N ASP A 727 8.89 47.29 -15.68
CA ASP A 727 10.11 47.15 -14.87
C ASP A 727 10.72 45.73 -14.90
N GLY A 728 10.10 44.81 -15.65
CA GLY A 728 10.54 43.42 -15.81
C GLY A 728 9.97 42.43 -14.77
N THR A 729 9.22 42.91 -13.78
CA THR A 729 8.59 42.11 -12.72
C THR A 729 7.29 41.47 -13.22
N SER A 730 7.05 40.19 -12.93
CA SER A 730 5.75 39.56 -13.22
C SER A 730 4.62 40.05 -12.30
N ILE A 731 3.38 39.92 -12.77
CA ILE A 731 2.17 40.14 -11.95
C ILE A 731 2.12 39.29 -10.68
N THR A 732 2.78 38.12 -10.69
CA THR A 732 2.91 37.21 -9.54
C THR A 732 4.04 37.61 -8.56
N GLY A 733 4.88 38.59 -8.90
CA GLY A 733 5.90 39.17 -8.01
C GLY A 733 7.34 38.66 -8.22
N ASN A 734 7.62 37.88 -9.26
CA ASN A 734 8.97 37.47 -9.63
C ASN A 734 9.68 38.59 -10.42
N VAL A 735 10.71 39.18 -9.80
CA VAL A 735 11.54 40.30 -10.30
C VAL A 735 12.56 39.91 -11.38
N HIS A 736 12.66 38.62 -11.72
CA HIS A 736 13.55 38.09 -12.74
C HIS A 736 12.82 37.59 -13.99
N ALA A 737 11.50 37.77 -14.06
CA ALA A 737 10.64 37.22 -15.11
C ALA A 737 11.09 37.64 -16.53
N GLU A 738 11.39 38.91 -16.78
CA GLU A 738 11.90 39.35 -18.10
C GLU A 738 13.23 38.67 -18.48
N GLN A 739 14.10 38.41 -17.52
CA GLN A 739 15.39 37.76 -17.77
C GLN A 739 15.22 36.27 -18.06
N GLN A 740 14.27 35.61 -17.38
CA GLN A 740 13.88 34.20 -17.55
C GLN A 740 13.14 33.95 -18.88
N GLY A 741 12.34 34.91 -19.34
CA GLY A 741 11.59 34.84 -20.60
C GLY A 741 10.23 34.15 -20.48
N CYS A 742 9.56 33.96 -21.61
CA CYS A 742 8.31 33.20 -21.72
C CYS A 742 8.62 31.77 -22.18
N SER A 743 7.86 30.79 -21.70
CA SER A 743 7.90 29.42 -22.23
C SER A 743 6.55 28.73 -22.06
N ILE A 744 6.35 27.64 -22.83
CA ILE A 744 5.10 26.87 -22.78
C ILE A 744 4.92 26.10 -21.46
N GLY A 745 5.99 25.81 -20.71
CA GLY A 745 5.92 25.19 -19.38
C GLY A 745 5.04 23.94 -19.34
N ASN A 746 3.96 23.99 -18.56
CA ASN A 746 2.97 22.92 -18.47
C ASN A 746 1.70 23.17 -19.32
N TYR A 747 1.61 24.25 -20.09
CA TYR A 747 0.48 24.44 -21.00
C TYR A 747 0.42 23.28 -22.03
N PRO A 748 -0.79 22.84 -22.44
CA PRO A 748 -0.94 21.86 -23.52
C PRO A 748 -0.31 22.39 -24.80
N VAL A 749 0.19 21.52 -25.68
CA VAL A 749 0.88 21.93 -26.91
C VAL A 749 -0.11 22.26 -28.03
N TYR A 750 -1.23 21.54 -28.05
CA TYR A 750 -2.35 21.75 -28.94
C TYR A 750 -3.66 21.72 -28.17
N VAL A 751 -4.65 22.46 -28.68
CA VAL A 751 -6.00 22.56 -28.11
C VAL A 751 -7.02 22.37 -29.22
N ILE A 752 -7.91 21.39 -29.08
CA ILE A 752 -9.12 21.27 -29.90
C ILE A 752 -10.17 22.18 -29.28
N ASN A 753 -10.57 23.22 -30.01
CA ASN A 753 -11.67 24.10 -29.62
C ASN A 753 -13.02 23.45 -29.97
N ALA A 754 -13.58 22.65 -29.06
CA ALA A 754 -14.72 21.78 -29.32
C ALA A 754 -16.06 22.54 -29.32
N THR A 755 -16.87 22.29 -30.36
CA THR A 755 -18.23 22.85 -30.54
C THR A 755 -19.34 21.81 -30.60
N ASP A 756 -18.98 20.53 -30.60
CA ASP A 756 -19.86 19.38 -30.84
C ASP A 756 -19.10 18.09 -30.51
N ALA A 757 -19.82 16.95 -30.50
CA ALA A 757 -19.25 15.66 -30.16
C ALA A 757 -18.17 15.17 -31.13
N SER A 758 -18.24 15.50 -32.43
CA SER A 758 -17.32 14.95 -33.44
C SER A 758 -15.87 15.41 -33.22
N HIS A 759 -15.71 16.67 -32.80
CA HIS A 759 -14.41 17.23 -32.41
C HIS A 759 -13.81 16.56 -31.17
N ILE A 760 -14.66 16.11 -30.25
CA ILE A 760 -14.25 15.36 -29.05
C ILE A 760 -13.86 13.93 -29.42
N GLN A 761 -14.65 13.26 -30.25
CA GLN A 761 -14.37 11.91 -30.75
C GLN A 761 -13.04 11.86 -31.49
N ALA A 762 -12.81 12.78 -32.43
CA ALA A 762 -11.53 12.92 -33.15
C ALA A 762 -10.35 13.14 -32.20
N GLY A 763 -10.49 13.99 -31.18
CA GLY A 763 -9.46 14.24 -30.17
C GLY A 763 -9.11 13.00 -29.33
N LEU A 764 -10.12 12.21 -28.93
CA LEU A 764 -9.93 10.98 -28.17
C LEU A 764 -9.29 9.87 -29.03
N HIS A 765 -9.75 9.68 -30.27
CA HIS A 765 -9.16 8.71 -31.19
C HIS A 765 -7.70 9.04 -31.49
N PHE A 766 -7.38 10.30 -31.82
CA PHE A 766 -6.00 10.73 -32.09
C PHE A 766 -5.10 10.62 -30.83
N ALA A 767 -5.61 11.01 -29.65
CA ALA A 767 -4.86 10.85 -28.41
C ALA A 767 -4.61 9.38 -28.04
N LYS A 768 -5.53 8.46 -28.41
CA LYS A 768 -5.34 7.02 -28.24
C LYS A 768 -4.33 6.45 -29.23
N GLU A 769 -4.47 6.77 -30.51
CA GLU A 769 -3.59 6.32 -31.60
C GLU A 769 -2.12 6.68 -31.33
N TRP A 770 -1.86 7.92 -30.93
CA TRP A 770 -0.52 8.45 -30.69
C TRP A 770 -0.07 8.38 -29.21
N ASN A 771 -0.83 7.65 -28.37
CA ASN A 771 -0.64 7.53 -26.91
C ASN A 771 -0.31 8.87 -26.21
N LEU A 772 -1.04 9.93 -26.55
CA LEU A 772 -0.82 11.27 -26.02
C LEU A 772 -1.40 11.42 -24.62
N ARG A 773 -0.86 12.37 -23.85
CA ARG A 773 -1.49 12.84 -22.60
C ARG A 773 -2.68 13.72 -23.00
N LEU A 774 -3.88 13.40 -22.54
CA LEU A 774 -5.02 14.28 -22.70
C LEU A 774 -5.14 15.23 -21.49
N ASN A 775 -5.76 16.40 -21.69
CA ASN A 775 -6.44 17.14 -20.64
C ASN A 775 -7.81 17.63 -21.15
N ILE A 776 -8.74 17.86 -20.23
CA ILE A 776 -10.06 18.42 -20.55
C ILE A 776 -10.15 19.75 -19.81
N LYS A 777 -10.30 20.85 -20.55
CA LYS A 777 -10.51 22.18 -19.99
C LYS A 777 -11.91 22.66 -20.33
N ASN A 778 -12.65 23.11 -19.32
CA ASN A 778 -13.76 24.04 -19.53
C ASN A 778 -13.27 25.47 -19.27
N THR A 779 -13.26 25.88 -18.00
CA THR A 779 -12.96 27.27 -17.59
C THR A 779 -11.57 27.49 -17.01
N GLY A 780 -10.90 26.47 -16.45
CA GLY A 780 -9.58 26.62 -15.83
C GLY A 780 -9.56 26.87 -14.31
N HIS A 781 -10.72 27.09 -13.68
CA HIS A 781 -10.87 27.21 -12.22
C HIS A 781 -10.25 26.03 -11.46
N GLY A 782 -10.54 24.78 -11.88
CA GLY A 782 -9.87 23.57 -11.40
C GLY A 782 -8.49 23.40 -12.04
N SER A 783 -7.60 24.35 -11.79
CA SER A 783 -6.34 24.53 -12.54
C SER A 783 -5.48 23.27 -12.53
N GLU A 784 -5.29 22.65 -11.37
CA GLU A 784 -4.52 21.41 -11.13
C GLU A 784 -5.02 20.15 -11.86
N ARG A 785 -6.24 20.20 -12.44
CA ARG A 785 -6.84 19.11 -13.22
C ARG A 785 -7.08 19.46 -14.69
N SER A 786 -6.95 20.73 -15.07
CA SER A 786 -7.28 21.23 -16.42
C SER A 786 -6.08 21.63 -17.28
N ILE A 787 -4.86 21.61 -16.73
CA ILE A 787 -3.59 21.87 -17.43
C ILE A 787 -2.62 20.69 -17.23
N ASN A 788 -1.85 20.31 -18.26
CA ASN A 788 -0.99 19.13 -18.27
C ASN A 788 0.22 19.34 -19.21
N HIS A 789 1.44 19.09 -18.76
CA HIS A 789 2.63 19.20 -19.63
C HIS A 789 2.56 18.23 -20.82
N GLY A 790 2.93 18.71 -22.02
CA GLY A 790 3.07 17.88 -23.23
C GLY A 790 1.76 17.32 -23.79
N SER A 791 0.61 17.87 -23.39
CA SER A 791 -0.72 17.28 -23.67
C SER A 791 -1.43 17.85 -24.90
N LEU A 792 -2.44 17.08 -25.37
CA LEU A 792 -3.53 17.54 -26.22
C LEU A 792 -4.74 17.90 -25.34
N SER A 793 -5.18 19.14 -25.44
CA SER A 793 -6.34 19.67 -24.69
C SER A 793 -7.62 19.57 -25.49
N ILE A 794 -8.68 19.05 -24.88
CA ILE A 794 -10.05 19.24 -25.37
C ILE A 794 -10.66 20.41 -24.59
N TRP A 795 -10.89 21.53 -25.27
CA TRP A 795 -11.46 22.74 -24.67
C TRP A 795 -12.96 22.79 -24.94
N THR A 796 -13.77 22.52 -23.91
CA THR A 796 -15.23 22.38 -24.01
C THR A 796 -15.99 23.70 -23.91
N HIS A 797 -15.29 24.83 -23.68
CA HIS A 797 -15.89 26.14 -23.41
C HIS A 797 -16.93 26.58 -24.46
N HIS A 798 -16.71 26.27 -25.74
CA HIS A 798 -17.62 26.68 -26.82
C HIS A 798 -18.87 25.78 -26.99
N LEU A 799 -19.05 24.75 -26.16
CA LEU A 799 -20.31 24.02 -26.01
C LEU A 799 -21.31 24.85 -25.18
N LYS A 800 -21.79 25.96 -25.75
CA LYS A 800 -22.63 26.99 -25.10
C LYS A 800 -24.15 26.82 -25.30
N LYS A 801 -24.63 25.67 -25.80
CA LYS A 801 -26.08 25.44 -25.98
C LYS A 801 -26.80 25.48 -24.62
N ILE A 802 -27.88 26.25 -24.51
CA ILE A 802 -28.82 26.22 -23.39
C ILE A 802 -30.22 26.03 -23.96
N GLU A 803 -30.97 25.07 -23.42
CA GLU A 803 -32.35 24.76 -23.81
C GLU A 803 -33.20 24.56 -22.56
N PHE A 804 -34.26 25.34 -22.38
CA PHE A 804 -35.16 25.26 -21.24
C PHE A 804 -36.37 24.38 -21.56
N HIS A 805 -36.70 23.48 -20.64
CA HIS A 805 -37.81 22.53 -20.77
C HIS A 805 -38.81 22.75 -19.64
N GLU A 806 -40.02 23.20 -19.97
CA GLU A 806 -41.11 23.26 -19.00
C GLU A 806 -41.56 21.85 -18.56
N HIS A 807 -41.52 20.89 -19.51
CA HIS A 807 -41.93 19.49 -19.33
C HIS A 807 -40.93 18.53 -19.99
N PHE A 808 -39.82 18.22 -19.31
CA PHE A 808 -38.83 17.24 -19.75
C PHE A 808 -39.19 15.81 -19.32
N GLN A 809 -38.84 14.83 -20.16
CA GLN A 809 -38.77 13.40 -19.84
C GLN A 809 -37.39 12.87 -20.29
N PRO A 810 -36.63 12.14 -19.44
CA PRO A 810 -35.36 11.55 -19.88
C PRO A 810 -35.57 10.45 -20.94
N HIS A 811 -34.57 10.27 -21.80
CA HIS A 811 -34.61 9.30 -22.90
C HIS A 811 -34.68 7.85 -22.37
N GLN A 812 -35.59 7.04 -22.92
CA GLN A 812 -35.78 5.64 -22.52
C GLN A 812 -35.14 4.69 -23.53
N SER A 813 -34.57 3.59 -23.04
CA SER A 813 -33.91 2.57 -23.86
C SER A 813 -34.91 1.59 -24.48
N SER A 814 -34.59 1.09 -25.68
CA SER A 814 -35.52 0.27 -26.50
C SER A 814 -35.71 -1.18 -25.98
N GLU A 815 -34.89 -1.62 -25.03
CA GLU A 815 -34.71 -3.05 -24.71
C GLU A 815 -35.21 -3.46 -23.31
N VAL A 816 -35.59 -2.51 -22.45
CA VAL A 816 -35.95 -2.80 -21.04
C VAL A 816 -37.45 -3.06 -20.85
N GLY A 817 -37.79 -4.31 -20.55
CA GLY A 817 -39.17 -4.73 -20.30
C GLY A 817 -39.73 -4.37 -18.92
N SER A 818 -40.59 -3.35 -18.86
CA SER A 818 -41.70 -3.25 -17.88
C SER A 818 -41.37 -3.30 -16.38
N SER A 819 -40.30 -2.64 -15.92
CA SER A 819 -39.97 -2.55 -14.47
C SER A 819 -39.82 -1.12 -13.91
N ALA A 820 -40.24 -0.07 -14.62
CA ALA A 820 -40.22 1.32 -14.16
C ALA A 820 -41.63 1.87 -13.89
N GLN A 821 -42.04 1.96 -12.62
CA GLN A 821 -43.35 2.53 -12.22
C GLN A 821 -43.43 4.07 -12.32
N THR A 822 -42.37 4.73 -12.81
CA THR A 822 -42.21 6.20 -12.88
C THR A 822 -42.44 6.80 -14.27
N ALA A 823 -42.78 6.00 -15.28
CA ALA A 823 -42.72 6.33 -16.72
C ALA A 823 -43.60 7.50 -17.24
N ASN A 824 -44.35 8.21 -16.39
CA ASN A 824 -45.25 9.31 -16.76
C ASN A 824 -44.95 10.65 -16.06
N LEU A 825 -43.84 10.78 -15.31
CA LEU A 825 -43.52 12.00 -14.56
C LEU A 825 -42.62 12.96 -15.36
N THR A 826 -43.22 14.02 -15.92
CA THR A 826 -42.50 15.18 -16.48
C THR A 826 -41.95 16.09 -15.39
N MET A 827 -40.79 16.72 -15.61
CA MET A 827 -40.25 17.74 -14.70
C MET A 827 -39.72 18.97 -15.46
N MET A 828 -39.64 20.12 -14.80
CA MET A 828 -38.99 21.29 -15.35
C MET A 828 -37.46 21.08 -15.35
N ALA A 829 -36.78 21.39 -16.44
CA ALA A 829 -35.36 21.10 -16.63
C ALA A 829 -34.67 22.12 -17.55
N ALA A 830 -33.34 22.06 -17.63
CA ALA A 830 -32.56 22.73 -18.65
C ALA A 830 -31.43 21.82 -19.16
N THR A 831 -31.29 21.71 -20.48
CA THR A 831 -30.15 21.05 -21.13
C THR A 831 -29.06 22.08 -21.41
N LEU A 832 -27.85 21.80 -20.92
CA LEU A 832 -26.71 22.70 -20.89
C LEU A 832 -25.53 22.02 -21.58
N GLY A 833 -24.93 22.66 -22.58
CA GLY A 833 -23.67 22.23 -23.15
C GLY A 833 -22.53 22.32 -22.13
N ALA A 834 -21.50 21.49 -22.30
CA ALA A 834 -20.42 21.36 -21.33
C ALA A 834 -19.54 22.60 -21.13
N GLY A 835 -19.72 23.65 -21.94
CA GLY A 835 -19.05 24.95 -21.80
C GLY A 835 -19.86 26.01 -21.06
N VAL A 836 -21.12 25.75 -20.72
CA VAL A 836 -22.01 26.71 -20.04
C VAL A 836 -21.46 27.05 -18.65
N GLN A 837 -21.41 28.35 -18.37
CA GLN A 837 -20.98 28.94 -17.09
C GLN A 837 -22.20 29.39 -16.27
N ASP A 838 -22.05 29.44 -14.94
CA ASP A 838 -23.13 29.74 -13.99
C ASP A 838 -23.88 31.04 -14.34
N GLY A 839 -23.17 32.10 -14.73
CA GLY A 839 -23.78 33.37 -15.13
C GLY A 839 -24.66 33.28 -16.38
N GLU A 840 -24.31 32.41 -17.33
CA GLU A 840 -25.08 32.16 -18.56
C GLU A 840 -26.33 31.33 -18.23
N LEU A 841 -26.19 30.30 -17.39
CA LEU A 841 -27.28 29.48 -16.87
C LEU A 841 -28.34 30.34 -16.18
N PHE A 842 -27.93 31.17 -15.22
CA PHE A 842 -28.85 32.01 -14.46
C PHE A 842 -29.54 33.06 -15.35
N ALA A 843 -28.81 33.69 -16.28
CA ALA A 843 -29.37 34.69 -17.19
C ALA A 843 -30.31 34.11 -18.27
N ALA A 844 -30.12 32.85 -18.66
CA ALA A 844 -31.01 32.16 -19.59
C ALA A 844 -32.34 31.77 -18.91
N LEU A 845 -32.29 31.14 -17.73
CA LEU A 845 -33.49 30.61 -17.07
C LEU A 845 -34.36 31.71 -16.44
N ALA A 846 -33.77 32.83 -16.04
CA ALA A 846 -34.52 33.98 -15.53
C ALA A 846 -35.56 34.53 -16.53
N GLN A 847 -35.32 34.38 -17.84
CA GLN A 847 -36.26 34.78 -18.91
C GLN A 847 -37.57 33.99 -18.89
N TYR A 848 -37.55 32.77 -18.34
CA TYR A 848 -38.70 31.88 -18.19
C TYR A 848 -39.31 31.94 -16.78
N ASN A 849 -38.90 32.93 -15.96
CA ASN A 849 -39.20 32.99 -14.52
C ASN A 849 -38.82 31.67 -13.80
N ALA A 850 -37.70 31.07 -14.21
CA ALA A 850 -37.16 29.82 -13.70
C ALA A 850 -35.71 29.97 -13.22
N THR A 851 -35.20 28.96 -12.55
CA THR A 851 -33.80 28.87 -12.11
C THR A 851 -33.34 27.41 -12.06
N ALA A 852 -32.04 27.17 -12.02
CA ALA A 852 -31.46 25.85 -11.78
C ALA A 852 -30.36 25.97 -10.73
N VAL A 853 -29.85 24.84 -10.26
CA VAL A 853 -28.84 24.83 -9.20
C VAL A 853 -27.45 24.97 -9.82
N GLY A 854 -26.84 26.14 -9.62
CA GLY A 854 -25.46 26.48 -10.01
C GLY A 854 -24.61 26.95 -8.82
N GLY A 855 -23.37 27.34 -9.09
CA GLY A 855 -22.38 27.82 -8.11
C GLY A 855 -22.59 29.26 -7.61
N THR A 856 -21.51 29.86 -7.08
CA THR A 856 -21.49 31.22 -6.50
C THR A 856 -20.56 32.23 -7.23
N ASN A 857 -19.82 31.77 -8.23
CA ASN A 857 -19.04 32.62 -9.13
C ASN A 857 -19.59 32.43 -10.56
N MET A 858 -19.90 33.54 -11.22
CA MET A 858 -20.54 33.57 -12.53
C MET A 858 -19.68 32.95 -13.65
N ASP A 859 -18.36 32.92 -13.48
CA ASP A 859 -17.40 32.36 -14.44
C ASP A 859 -17.18 30.84 -14.26
N VAL A 860 -17.75 30.20 -13.23
CA VAL A 860 -17.60 28.75 -13.00
C VAL A 860 -18.39 27.93 -14.02
N GLY A 861 -17.79 26.86 -14.54
CA GLY A 861 -18.40 25.99 -15.54
C GLY A 861 -19.29 24.92 -14.90
N VAL A 862 -20.61 24.98 -15.17
CA VAL A 862 -21.66 24.21 -14.46
C VAL A 862 -21.36 22.71 -14.43
N VAL A 863 -20.95 22.13 -15.57
CA VAL A 863 -20.70 20.68 -15.68
C VAL A 863 -19.49 20.22 -14.85
N GLY A 864 -18.41 21.00 -14.80
CA GLY A 864 -17.24 20.67 -13.98
C GLY A 864 -17.53 20.80 -12.47
N TRP A 865 -18.25 21.85 -12.10
CA TRP A 865 -18.71 22.08 -10.72
C TRP A 865 -19.65 20.97 -10.23
N ALA A 866 -20.69 20.64 -11.01
CA ALA A 866 -21.70 19.65 -10.63
C ALA A 866 -21.14 18.22 -10.52
N THR A 867 -20.23 17.83 -11.42
CA THR A 867 -19.69 16.45 -11.44
C THR A 867 -18.74 16.13 -10.28
N GLY A 868 -18.08 17.14 -9.71
CA GLY A 868 -17.36 17.03 -8.44
C GLY A 868 -18.25 17.14 -7.19
N GLY A 869 -19.52 17.50 -7.36
CA GLY A 869 -20.54 17.56 -6.32
C GLY A 869 -21.42 18.81 -6.40
N GLY A 870 -20.79 19.98 -6.44
CA GLY A 870 -21.44 21.28 -6.61
C GLY A 870 -22.24 21.77 -5.40
N HIS A 871 -21.69 22.73 -4.65
CA HIS A 871 -22.41 23.55 -3.65
C HIS A 871 -22.67 24.96 -4.25
N GLY A 872 -23.78 25.58 -3.88
CA GLY A 872 -24.20 26.89 -4.39
C GLY A 872 -25.20 27.56 -3.47
N LEU A 873 -25.67 28.78 -3.81
CA LEU A 873 -26.68 29.50 -3.00
C LEU A 873 -27.93 28.63 -2.74
N ALA A 874 -28.33 27.85 -3.75
CA ALA A 874 -29.57 27.09 -3.80
C ALA A 874 -29.45 25.63 -3.28
N THR A 875 -28.24 25.08 -3.10
CA THR A 875 -28.06 23.62 -2.97
C THR A 875 -28.64 23.03 -1.69
N GLY A 876 -28.69 23.80 -0.60
CA GLY A 876 -29.28 23.33 0.66
C GLY A 876 -30.77 22.98 0.51
N THR A 877 -31.50 23.74 -0.31
CA THR A 877 -32.95 23.60 -0.55
C THR A 877 -33.28 22.68 -1.73
N TYR A 878 -32.48 22.70 -2.80
CA TYR A 878 -32.78 22.01 -4.06
C TYR A 878 -31.87 20.81 -4.37
N GLY A 879 -31.02 20.40 -3.43
CA GLY A 879 -30.00 19.36 -3.64
C GLY A 879 -28.70 19.93 -4.22
N MET A 880 -27.63 19.16 -4.12
CA MET A 880 -26.31 19.48 -4.69
C MET A 880 -26.34 19.52 -6.22
N GLY A 881 -25.33 20.09 -6.87
CA GLY A 881 -25.22 20.07 -8.34
C GLY A 881 -25.34 18.66 -8.93
N ALA A 882 -24.62 17.69 -8.33
CA ALA A 882 -24.71 16.27 -8.65
C ALA A 882 -26.13 15.67 -8.46
N ASP A 883 -26.91 16.17 -7.50
CA ASP A 883 -28.28 15.69 -7.23
C ASP A 883 -29.28 16.15 -8.30
N ASN A 884 -28.92 17.22 -9.02
CA ASN A 884 -29.77 17.89 -10.00
C ASN A 884 -29.55 17.44 -11.44
N ILE A 885 -28.41 16.81 -11.78
CA ILE A 885 -28.22 16.14 -13.09
C ILE A 885 -29.24 14.98 -13.20
N ILE A 886 -29.99 14.96 -14.30
CA ILE A 886 -30.99 13.91 -14.63
C ILE A 886 -30.65 13.13 -15.90
N GLU A 887 -29.80 13.67 -16.76
CA GLU A 887 -29.29 13.02 -17.97
C GLU A 887 -27.98 13.70 -18.41
N ALA A 888 -27.11 13.00 -19.15
CA ALA A 888 -25.93 13.58 -19.79
C ALA A 888 -25.60 12.91 -21.13
N GLU A 889 -25.12 13.69 -22.10
CA GLU A 889 -24.49 13.19 -23.33
C GLU A 889 -22.97 13.14 -23.13
N ILE A 890 -22.35 12.00 -23.39
CA ILE A 890 -20.94 11.75 -23.05
C ILE A 890 -20.26 11.01 -24.19
N VAL A 891 -19.10 11.50 -24.64
CA VAL A 891 -18.19 10.71 -25.48
C VAL A 891 -17.32 9.85 -24.57
N THR A 892 -17.42 8.53 -24.70
CA THR A 892 -16.60 7.57 -23.95
C THR A 892 -15.15 7.55 -24.46
N PRO A 893 -14.19 7.03 -23.69
CA PRO A 893 -12.81 6.79 -24.14
C PRO A 893 -12.67 5.82 -25.34
N ALA A 894 -13.72 5.08 -25.70
CA ALA A 894 -13.77 4.28 -26.92
C ALA A 894 -14.14 5.10 -28.18
N GLY A 895 -14.72 6.29 -28.00
CA GLY A 895 -15.24 7.15 -29.07
C GLY A 895 -16.76 7.17 -29.20
N ASP A 896 -17.48 6.32 -28.46
CA ASP A 896 -18.95 6.25 -28.53
C ASP A 896 -19.61 7.46 -27.85
N LEU A 897 -20.55 8.11 -28.53
CA LEU A 897 -21.45 9.10 -27.92
C LEU A 897 -22.64 8.36 -27.27
N VAL A 898 -22.72 8.40 -25.95
CA VAL A 898 -23.77 7.72 -25.15
C VAL A 898 -24.60 8.71 -24.34
N THR A 899 -25.87 8.37 -24.13
CA THR A 899 -26.75 9.07 -23.19
C THR A 899 -26.77 8.31 -21.86
N ALA A 900 -26.37 8.96 -20.77
CA ALA A 900 -26.33 8.39 -19.43
C ALA A 900 -27.44 9.00 -18.55
N ASN A 901 -28.37 8.16 -18.09
CA ASN A 901 -29.51 8.55 -17.24
C ASN A 901 -29.98 7.37 -16.36
N ALA A 902 -31.20 7.43 -15.83
CA ALA A 902 -31.80 6.38 -14.98
C ALA A 902 -32.45 5.20 -15.76
N PHE A 903 -32.23 5.10 -17.07
CA PHE A 903 -32.78 4.06 -17.97
C PHE A 903 -31.72 3.45 -18.91
N GLN A 904 -30.51 4.01 -18.95
CA GLN A 904 -29.40 3.60 -19.81
C GLN A 904 -28.08 4.17 -19.28
N HIS A 905 -27.00 3.37 -19.33
CA HIS A 905 -25.69 3.69 -18.76
C HIS A 905 -25.77 4.20 -17.30
N GLU A 906 -26.61 3.55 -16.48
CA GLU A 906 -26.89 3.93 -15.10
C GLU A 906 -25.63 3.99 -14.22
N ASP A 907 -24.62 3.19 -14.52
CA ASP A 907 -23.35 3.17 -13.80
C ASP A 907 -22.49 4.41 -14.09
N LEU A 908 -22.38 4.79 -15.35
CA LEU A 908 -21.76 6.05 -15.80
C LEU A 908 -22.54 7.27 -15.27
N PHE A 909 -23.88 7.23 -15.35
CA PHE A 909 -24.76 8.27 -14.81
C PHE A 909 -24.60 8.45 -13.29
N TRP A 910 -24.46 7.34 -12.55
CA TRP A 910 -24.16 7.38 -11.13
C TRP A 910 -22.77 7.97 -10.86
N ALA A 911 -21.75 7.54 -11.63
CA ALA A 911 -20.36 7.94 -11.44
C ALA A 911 -20.08 9.43 -11.71
N ILE A 912 -20.65 10.01 -12.78
CA ILE A 912 -20.47 11.45 -13.06
C ILE A 912 -21.12 12.34 -11.99
N ARG A 913 -22.09 11.84 -11.23
CA ARG A 913 -22.84 12.60 -10.21
C ARG A 913 -22.12 12.59 -8.85
N GLY A 914 -20.90 13.11 -8.83
CA GLY A 914 -20.08 13.27 -7.62
C GLY A 914 -18.71 12.57 -7.66
N GLY A 915 -18.48 11.68 -8.63
CA GLY A 915 -17.22 10.95 -8.82
C GLY A 915 -16.12 11.73 -9.55
N GLY A 916 -16.33 13.03 -9.82
CA GLY A 916 -15.39 13.92 -10.50
C GLY A 916 -15.52 13.91 -12.03
N GLY A 917 -15.50 15.09 -12.63
CA GLY A 917 -15.45 15.25 -14.08
C GLY A 917 -14.11 14.82 -14.70
N GLY A 918 -14.11 14.52 -16.00
CA GLY A 918 -12.89 14.33 -16.79
C GLY A 918 -12.17 12.98 -16.64
N THR A 919 -12.74 11.99 -15.94
CA THR A 919 -12.14 10.65 -15.81
C THR A 919 -12.93 9.50 -16.46
N TYR A 920 -14.26 9.56 -16.54
CA TYR A 920 -15.10 8.49 -17.14
C TYR A 920 -15.38 8.67 -18.63
N GLY A 921 -15.30 9.90 -19.12
CA GLY A 921 -15.65 10.32 -20.48
C GLY A 921 -15.60 11.83 -20.60
N VAL A 922 -15.75 12.35 -21.82
CA VAL A 922 -15.88 13.79 -22.08
C VAL A 922 -17.36 14.12 -22.23
N ILE A 923 -17.90 14.86 -21.28
CA ILE A 923 -19.31 15.28 -21.30
C ILE A 923 -19.48 16.34 -22.40
N VAL A 924 -20.52 16.18 -23.23
CA VAL A 924 -20.93 17.12 -24.30
C VAL A 924 -22.04 18.03 -23.80
N SER A 925 -23.02 17.47 -23.08
CA SER A 925 -24.11 18.18 -22.44
C SER A 925 -24.58 17.48 -21.16
N VAL A 926 -25.27 18.22 -20.29
CA VAL A 926 -26.05 17.68 -19.17
C VAL A 926 -27.45 18.27 -19.20
N THR A 927 -28.46 17.48 -18.86
CA THR A 927 -29.76 18.01 -18.47
C THR A 927 -29.86 18.02 -16.95
N VAL A 928 -30.18 19.19 -16.38
CA VAL A 928 -30.37 19.42 -14.94
C VAL A 928 -31.81 19.81 -14.63
N LYS A 929 -32.28 19.51 -13.42
CA LYS A 929 -33.55 20.01 -12.90
C LYS A 929 -33.55 21.54 -12.86
N ALA A 930 -34.67 22.12 -13.23
CA ALA A 930 -34.97 23.54 -13.05
C ALA A 930 -36.24 23.70 -12.21
N TYR A 931 -36.40 24.89 -11.65
CA TYR A 931 -37.40 25.22 -10.63
C TYR A 931 -38.02 26.59 -10.93
N PRO A 932 -39.30 26.84 -10.59
CA PRO A 932 -39.86 28.18 -10.62
C PRO A 932 -39.04 29.15 -9.77
N MET A 933 -38.81 30.37 -10.24
CA MET A 933 -37.96 31.37 -9.59
C MET A 933 -38.41 31.61 -8.13
N PRO A 934 -37.59 31.24 -7.12
CA PRO A 934 -37.97 31.42 -5.74
C PRO A 934 -37.64 32.82 -5.25
N LEU A 935 -38.43 33.29 -4.27
CA LEU A 935 -38.07 34.44 -3.45
C LEU A 935 -37.12 33.97 -2.34
N VAL A 936 -36.08 34.76 -2.07
CA VAL A 936 -35.01 34.46 -1.12
C VAL A 936 -34.91 35.60 -0.12
N THR A 937 -35.24 35.32 1.14
CA THR A 937 -34.98 36.24 2.24
C THR A 937 -33.50 36.15 2.62
N MET A 938 -32.78 37.24 2.38
CA MET A 938 -31.39 37.41 2.78
C MET A 938 -31.31 37.83 4.26
N ILE A 939 -30.43 37.20 5.01
CA ILE A 939 -30.22 37.39 6.45
C ILE A 939 -28.75 37.71 6.67
N ASN A 940 -28.48 38.86 7.31
CA ASN A 940 -27.12 39.24 7.70
C ASN A 940 -26.60 38.25 8.76
N LEU A 941 -25.34 37.83 8.66
CA LEU A 941 -24.61 37.16 9.72
C LEU A 941 -23.31 37.94 9.95
N SER A 942 -23.22 38.68 11.06
CA SER A 942 -22.00 39.41 11.44
C SER A 942 -21.73 39.26 12.93
N LEU A 943 -20.53 38.80 13.26
CA LEU A 943 -19.95 38.80 14.60
C LEU A 943 -18.54 39.41 14.48
N THR A 944 -18.20 40.32 15.39
CA THR A 944 -16.84 40.89 15.51
C THR A 944 -16.48 40.93 16.99
N SER A 945 -15.27 40.51 17.36
CA SER A 945 -14.83 40.51 18.77
C SER A 945 -14.81 41.92 19.37
N LYS A 946 -14.65 42.01 20.69
CA LYS A 946 -14.31 43.27 21.37
C LYS A 946 -12.81 43.31 21.68
N ASN A 947 -12.25 44.52 21.82
CA ASN A 947 -10.81 44.73 21.96
C ASN A 947 -10.18 44.10 23.23
N ALA A 948 -11.00 43.68 24.19
CA ALA A 948 -10.57 43.04 25.44
C ALA A 948 -10.80 41.51 25.46
N THR A 949 -11.29 40.93 24.36
CA THR A 949 -11.68 39.52 24.26
C THR A 949 -10.49 38.62 23.94
N GLY A 950 -10.33 37.51 24.68
CA GLY A 950 -9.29 36.52 24.39
C GLY A 950 -9.61 35.69 23.13
N GLU A 951 -8.58 35.22 22.42
CA GLU A 951 -8.78 34.41 21.20
C GLU A 951 -9.61 33.16 21.48
N HIS A 952 -9.31 32.45 22.57
CA HIS A 952 -10.05 31.26 23.02
C HIS A 952 -11.54 31.57 23.33
N GLU A 953 -11.84 32.69 24.00
CA GLU A 953 -13.23 33.10 24.29
C GLU A 953 -14.01 33.37 22.99
N TRP A 954 -13.34 34.00 22.02
CA TRP A 954 -13.90 34.24 20.68
C TRP A 954 -14.15 32.93 19.92
N TYR A 955 -13.18 32.00 19.87
CA TYR A 955 -13.37 30.74 19.16
C TYR A 955 -14.40 29.84 19.84
N ARG A 956 -14.54 29.90 21.17
CA ARG A 956 -15.61 29.22 21.92
C ARG A 956 -17.00 29.81 21.63
N LEU A 957 -17.10 31.14 21.51
CA LEU A 957 -18.32 31.81 21.04
C LEU A 957 -18.69 31.36 19.62
N VAL A 958 -17.73 31.36 18.70
CA VAL A 958 -17.94 30.94 17.30
C VAL A 958 -18.31 29.46 17.21
N ALA A 959 -17.62 28.58 17.92
CA ALA A 959 -17.95 27.15 18.00
C ALA A 959 -19.39 26.95 18.54
N LYS A 960 -19.80 27.68 19.58
CA LYS A 960 -21.18 27.58 20.08
C LYS A 960 -22.21 28.18 19.12
N ALA A 961 -21.85 29.22 18.36
CA ALA A 961 -22.70 29.75 17.28
C ALA A 961 -23.00 28.69 16.21
N HIS A 962 -22.06 27.79 15.91
CA HIS A 962 -22.30 26.70 14.95
C HIS A 962 -23.40 25.72 15.39
N SER A 963 -23.66 25.56 16.69
CA SER A 963 -24.80 24.76 17.16
C SER A 963 -26.16 25.36 16.75
N TYR A 964 -26.27 26.68 16.74
CA TYR A 964 -27.45 27.40 16.23
C TYR A 964 -27.51 27.43 14.70
N LEU A 965 -26.36 27.50 14.02
CA LEU A 965 -26.30 27.37 12.56
C LEU A 965 -26.81 26.00 12.08
N ALA A 966 -26.56 24.93 12.83
CA ALA A 966 -27.15 23.61 12.58
C ALA A 966 -28.68 23.58 12.79
N GLU A 967 -29.20 24.29 13.79
CA GLU A 967 -30.65 24.41 14.02
C GLU A 967 -31.34 25.24 12.93
N LEU A 968 -30.68 26.29 12.45
CA LEU A 968 -31.14 27.10 11.32
C LEU A 968 -31.13 26.29 10.01
N GLN A 969 -30.07 25.50 9.76
CA GLN A 969 -29.98 24.57 8.62
C GLN A 969 -31.13 23.54 8.65
N ASN A 970 -31.44 22.97 9.82
CA ASN A 970 -32.60 22.08 10.02
C ASN A 970 -33.96 22.73 9.71
N ASN A 971 -34.04 24.06 9.63
CA ASN A 971 -35.25 24.83 9.31
C ASN A 971 -35.19 25.49 7.91
N GLY A 972 -34.28 25.05 7.03
CA GLY A 972 -34.17 25.54 5.66
C GLY A 972 -33.44 26.88 5.51
N VAL A 973 -32.70 27.31 6.54
CA VAL A 973 -31.84 28.50 6.49
C VAL A 973 -30.39 28.04 6.23
N HIS A 974 -29.91 28.25 5.01
CA HIS A 974 -28.56 27.87 4.58
C HIS A 974 -27.72 29.13 4.31
N GLY A 975 -26.47 29.01 3.86
CA GLY A 975 -25.69 30.17 3.43
C GLY A 975 -24.19 30.01 3.52
N TYR A 976 -23.51 31.15 3.57
CA TYR A 976 -22.06 31.26 3.53
C TYR A 976 -21.56 32.29 4.54
N TYR A 977 -20.37 32.06 5.08
CA TYR A 977 -19.62 33.06 5.83
C TYR A 977 -18.12 32.91 5.60
N THR A 978 -17.37 33.96 5.93
CA THR A 978 -15.92 33.90 6.11
C THR A 978 -15.55 34.26 7.55
N MET A 979 -14.37 33.82 7.99
CA MET A 979 -13.74 34.31 9.22
C MET A 979 -12.35 34.83 8.88
N SER A 980 -11.99 35.99 9.43
CA SER A 980 -10.62 36.50 9.40
C SER A 980 -10.17 36.89 10.80
N SER A 981 -8.85 36.89 11.01
CA SER A 981 -8.23 37.46 12.20
C SER A 981 -7.74 38.90 12.00
N SER A 982 -7.85 39.45 10.78
CA SER A 982 -7.21 40.71 10.37
C SER A 982 -8.23 41.69 9.77
N PRO A 983 -8.26 42.97 10.22
CA PRO A 983 -7.46 43.54 11.30
C PRO A 983 -7.88 43.07 12.71
N GLN A 984 -9.05 42.45 12.82
CA GLN A 984 -9.64 41.95 14.07
C GLN A 984 -10.34 40.61 13.82
N LEU A 985 -10.50 39.80 14.88
CA LEU A 985 -11.28 38.56 14.86
C LEU A 985 -12.76 38.84 14.52
N ASN A 986 -13.23 38.25 13.41
CA ASN A 986 -14.59 38.42 12.92
C ASN A 986 -15.10 37.18 12.16
N MET A 987 -16.42 37.09 12.04
CA MET A 987 -17.16 36.09 11.27
C MET A 987 -18.29 36.84 10.54
N ASN A 988 -18.23 36.93 9.21
CA ASN A 988 -19.15 37.73 8.40
C ASN A 988 -19.69 36.92 7.21
N GLY A 989 -20.97 37.07 6.89
CA GLY A 989 -21.62 36.26 5.88
C GLY A 989 -23.10 36.58 5.67
N ALA A 990 -23.74 35.75 4.85
CA ALA A 990 -25.13 35.85 4.49
C ALA A 990 -25.81 34.48 4.59
N LEU A 991 -26.94 34.45 5.30
CA LEU A 991 -27.84 33.31 5.32
C LEU A 991 -29.04 33.58 4.41
N LEU A 992 -29.62 32.50 3.88
CA LEU A 992 -30.60 32.48 2.81
C LEU A 992 -31.77 31.59 3.23
N LEU A 993 -32.98 32.10 3.08
CA LEU A 993 -34.22 31.38 3.39
C LEU A 993 -35.20 31.49 2.22
N TYR A 994 -35.60 30.34 1.67
CA TYR A 994 -36.35 30.25 0.43
C TYR A 994 -37.87 30.23 0.66
N ASN A 995 -38.61 31.02 -0.13
CA ASN A 995 -40.08 31.08 -0.21
C ASN A 995 -40.81 31.22 1.15
N ALA A 996 -40.17 31.90 2.12
CA ALA A 996 -40.71 32.03 3.47
C ALA A 996 -41.83 33.07 3.58
N ARG A 997 -42.79 32.79 4.47
CA ARG A 997 -43.83 33.74 4.87
C ARG A 997 -43.27 34.79 5.84
N ASN A 998 -43.66 36.05 5.69
CA ASN A 998 -43.31 37.16 6.59
C ASN A 998 -43.40 36.75 8.08
N GLY A 999 -42.44 37.19 8.91
CA GLY A 999 -42.37 36.79 10.32
C GLY A 999 -41.75 35.41 10.56
N THR A 1000 -41.29 34.70 9.53
CA THR A 1000 -40.63 33.38 9.68
C THR A 1000 -39.15 33.49 10.00
N ALA A 1001 -38.40 34.34 9.30
CA ALA A 1001 -36.98 34.53 9.61
C ALA A 1001 -36.82 35.11 11.04
N GLU A 1002 -37.64 36.08 11.41
CA GLU A 1002 -37.72 36.69 12.74
C GLU A 1002 -38.21 35.74 13.84
N ARG A 1003 -38.78 34.58 13.49
CA ARG A 1003 -39.13 33.51 14.43
C ARG A 1003 -37.98 32.52 14.58
N LEU A 1004 -37.35 32.12 13.47
CA LEU A 1004 -36.23 31.19 13.44
C LEU A 1004 -34.95 31.76 14.07
N LEU A 1005 -34.68 33.06 13.88
CA LEU A 1005 -33.45 33.70 14.38
C LEU A 1005 -33.49 34.04 15.89
N ARG A 1006 -34.67 34.07 16.53
CA ARG A 1006 -34.81 34.46 17.96
C ARG A 1006 -33.93 33.69 18.94
N PRO A 1007 -33.81 32.35 18.89
CA PRO A 1007 -32.95 31.61 19.82
C PRO A 1007 -31.49 32.05 19.70
N PHE A 1008 -30.99 32.17 18.46
CA PHE A 1008 -29.61 32.59 18.19
C PHE A 1008 -29.37 34.05 18.56
N GLN A 1009 -30.29 34.96 18.23
CA GLN A 1009 -30.25 36.36 18.68
C GLN A 1009 -30.23 36.50 20.21
N ASN A 1010 -31.03 35.69 20.92
CA ASN A 1010 -31.07 35.71 22.38
C ASN A 1010 -29.77 35.17 22.99
N PHE A 1011 -29.19 34.11 22.41
CA PHE A 1011 -27.86 33.65 22.78
C PHE A 1011 -26.81 34.75 22.60
N LEU A 1012 -26.73 35.36 21.41
CA LEU A 1012 -25.73 36.39 21.11
C LEU A 1012 -25.81 37.60 22.05
N LYS A 1013 -27.01 38.00 22.50
CA LYS A 1013 -27.20 39.04 23.53
C LYS A 1013 -26.54 38.69 24.88
N THR A 1014 -26.51 37.41 25.27
CA THR A 1014 -25.78 36.99 26.49
C THR A 1014 -24.26 37.10 26.35
N GLN A 1015 -23.75 37.29 25.12
CA GLN A 1015 -22.34 37.30 24.76
C GLN A 1015 -21.88 38.71 24.32
N GLU A 1016 -22.66 39.76 24.61
CA GLU A 1016 -22.35 41.15 24.28
C GLU A 1016 -21.05 41.68 24.91
N THR A 1017 -20.49 41.02 25.93
CA THR A 1017 -19.16 41.32 26.47
C THR A 1017 -18.02 40.84 25.57
N ILE A 1018 -18.24 39.78 24.79
CA ILE A 1018 -17.26 39.08 23.95
C ILE A 1018 -17.30 39.58 22.50
N ALA A 1019 -18.49 39.86 21.97
CA ALA A 1019 -18.65 40.29 20.58
C ALA A 1019 -19.74 41.35 20.39
N THR A 1020 -19.55 42.20 19.38
CA THR A 1020 -20.64 42.91 18.72
C THR A 1020 -21.22 41.98 17.66
N SER A 1021 -22.54 41.87 17.54
CA SER A 1021 -23.17 41.00 16.55
C SER A 1021 -24.44 41.58 15.94
N LEU A 1022 -24.70 41.21 14.69
CA LEU A 1022 -25.90 41.54 13.94
C LEU A 1022 -26.35 40.32 13.13
N VAL A 1023 -27.44 39.70 13.59
CA VAL A 1023 -28.10 38.59 12.87
C VAL A 1023 -29.57 38.96 12.67
N ALA A 1024 -29.93 39.36 11.45
CA ALA A 1024 -31.26 39.89 11.12
C ALA A 1024 -31.60 39.74 9.63
N PRO A 1025 -32.89 39.62 9.26
CA PRO A 1025 -33.32 39.72 7.85
C PRO A 1025 -32.99 41.10 7.28
N MET A 1026 -32.58 41.16 6.01
CA MET A 1026 -32.22 42.38 5.30
C MET A 1026 -33.26 42.75 4.24
N MET A 1027 -33.48 41.85 3.29
CA MET A 1027 -34.34 42.04 2.12
C MET A 1027 -34.83 40.68 1.61
N THR A 1028 -35.86 40.68 0.75
CA THR A 1028 -36.33 39.48 0.06
C THR A 1028 -36.46 39.78 -1.43
N LEU A 1029 -35.79 38.99 -2.25
CA LEU A 1029 -35.66 39.21 -3.70
C LEU A 1029 -35.77 37.87 -4.46
N PRO A 1030 -36.11 37.86 -5.75
CA PRO A 1030 -35.87 36.71 -6.63
C PRO A 1030 -34.43 36.19 -6.54
N LEU A 1031 -34.22 34.87 -6.62
CA LEU A 1031 -32.86 34.28 -6.55
C LEU A 1031 -31.90 34.87 -7.61
N TYR A 1032 -32.39 35.19 -8.81
CA TYR A 1032 -31.55 35.82 -9.84
C TYR A 1032 -30.96 37.16 -9.37
N ASP A 1033 -31.76 38.02 -8.74
CA ASP A 1033 -31.28 39.31 -8.22
C ASP A 1033 -30.29 39.11 -7.07
N VAL A 1034 -30.50 38.10 -6.22
CA VAL A 1034 -29.53 37.72 -5.17
C VAL A 1034 -28.20 37.22 -5.78
N VAL A 1035 -28.25 36.43 -6.86
CA VAL A 1035 -27.05 36.02 -7.62
C VAL A 1035 -26.31 37.24 -8.21
N GLN A 1036 -27.02 38.23 -8.74
CA GLN A 1036 -26.41 39.47 -9.25
C GLN A 1036 -25.83 40.36 -8.13
N MET A 1037 -26.37 40.28 -6.91
CA MET A 1037 -25.87 41.03 -5.74
C MET A 1037 -24.77 40.32 -4.95
N MET A 1038 -24.64 38.99 -5.06
CA MET A 1038 -23.69 38.17 -4.31
C MET A 1038 -22.70 37.34 -5.16
N PRO A 1039 -22.25 37.76 -6.37
CA PRO A 1039 -21.23 37.03 -7.08
C PRO A 1039 -19.89 37.18 -6.34
N VAL A 1040 -19.20 36.07 -6.08
CA VAL A 1040 -17.84 36.13 -5.52
C VAL A 1040 -16.88 36.56 -6.63
N VAL A 1041 -16.63 37.86 -6.75
CA VAL A 1041 -15.60 38.42 -7.63
C VAL A 1041 -14.23 38.14 -6.99
N GLU A 1042 -13.73 36.92 -7.20
CA GLU A 1042 -12.41 36.52 -6.75
C GLU A 1042 -11.29 37.17 -7.58
N THR A 1043 -10.10 37.30 -6.97
CA THR A 1043 -8.91 37.87 -7.62
C THR A 1043 -7.91 36.74 -7.84
N VAL A 1044 -7.82 36.27 -9.09
CA VAL A 1044 -6.99 35.12 -9.50
C VAL A 1044 -5.69 35.60 -10.16
N GLY A 1045 -4.87 34.68 -10.67
CA GLY A 1045 -3.69 34.99 -11.50
C GLY A 1045 -2.50 35.66 -10.81
N LYS A 1046 -2.66 36.19 -9.60
CA LYS A 1046 -1.72 37.11 -8.94
C LYS A 1046 -0.95 36.53 -7.75
N THR A 1047 -1.51 35.53 -7.07
CA THR A 1047 -0.89 34.91 -5.88
C THR A 1047 -0.98 33.40 -5.95
N GLN A 1048 -0.01 32.73 -5.35
CA GLN A 1048 -0.06 31.30 -5.08
C GLN A 1048 -0.72 31.08 -3.71
N GLY A 1049 -1.23 29.89 -3.45
CA GLY A 1049 -1.83 29.59 -2.15
C GLY A 1049 -2.06 28.11 -1.93
N VAL A 1050 -2.28 27.76 -0.66
CA VAL A 1050 -2.64 26.42 -0.21
C VAL A 1050 -3.89 26.49 0.66
N ARG A 1051 -4.75 25.48 0.53
CA ARG A 1051 -5.97 25.32 1.31
C ARG A 1051 -6.04 23.93 1.91
N ALA A 1052 -6.70 23.81 3.05
CA ALA A 1052 -7.20 22.55 3.57
C ALA A 1052 -8.70 22.69 3.83
N SER A 1053 -9.48 21.63 3.61
CA SER A 1053 -10.93 21.69 3.83
C SER A 1053 -11.45 20.39 4.43
N ARG A 1054 -12.64 20.43 5.04
CA ARG A 1054 -13.27 19.27 5.70
C ARG A 1054 -14.78 19.48 5.85
N PHE A 1055 -15.55 18.39 5.77
CA PHE A 1055 -16.95 18.39 6.19
C PHE A 1055 -17.02 18.29 7.71
N ILE A 1056 -17.67 19.26 8.35
CA ILE A 1056 -17.90 19.25 9.80
C ILE A 1056 -19.29 18.64 10.07
N PRO A 1057 -19.36 17.45 10.69
CA PRO A 1057 -20.61 16.74 10.93
C PRO A 1057 -21.41 17.40 12.06
N ARG A 1058 -22.68 17.01 12.19
CA ARG A 1058 -23.64 17.60 13.12
C ARG A 1058 -23.31 17.30 14.58
N ARG A 1059 -22.65 16.16 14.87
CA ARG A 1059 -22.05 15.87 16.19
C ARG A 1059 -21.02 16.94 16.58
N ALA A 1060 -20.12 17.32 15.66
CA ALA A 1060 -18.96 18.15 15.98
C ALA A 1060 -19.33 19.60 16.36
N VAL A 1061 -20.49 20.08 15.90
CA VAL A 1061 -21.02 21.41 16.27
C VAL A 1061 -22.03 21.39 17.42
N LYS A 1062 -22.40 20.22 17.94
CA LYS A 1062 -23.41 20.07 19.01
C LYS A 1062 -22.86 19.46 20.30
N GLU A 1063 -22.04 18.42 20.15
CA GLU A 1063 -21.46 17.63 21.22
C GLU A 1063 -20.00 18.08 21.45
N ASP A 1064 -19.17 18.10 20.40
CA ASP A 1064 -17.73 18.38 20.48
C ASP A 1064 -17.38 19.89 20.48
N VAL A 1065 -18.23 20.75 21.06
CA VAL A 1065 -18.15 22.22 20.92
C VAL A 1065 -16.81 22.81 21.39
N GLU A 1066 -16.21 22.27 22.45
CA GLU A 1066 -14.90 22.73 22.94
C GLU A 1066 -13.77 22.29 21.98
N LEU A 1067 -13.81 21.06 21.45
CA LEU A 1067 -12.84 20.58 20.46
C LEU A 1067 -12.95 21.36 19.14
N LEU A 1068 -14.16 21.80 18.76
CA LEU A 1068 -14.38 22.71 17.64
C LEU A 1068 -13.75 24.10 17.90
N ALA A 1069 -13.82 24.61 19.14
CA ALA A 1069 -13.17 25.87 19.53
C ALA A 1069 -11.64 25.76 19.48
N ASP A 1070 -11.07 24.71 20.08
CA ASP A 1070 -9.64 24.40 20.01
C ASP A 1070 -9.16 24.22 18.56
N THR A 1071 -9.98 23.56 17.73
CA THR A 1071 -9.69 23.40 16.30
C THR A 1071 -9.70 24.75 15.57
N PHE A 1072 -10.67 25.63 15.84
CA PHE A 1072 -10.67 26.98 15.29
C PHE A 1072 -9.44 27.79 15.72
N GLU A 1073 -9.04 27.70 16.99
CA GLU A 1073 -7.83 28.36 17.52
C GLU A 1073 -6.57 27.87 16.79
N VAL A 1074 -6.39 26.56 16.62
CA VAL A 1074 -5.28 25.97 15.86
C VAL A 1074 -5.30 26.40 14.39
N ILE A 1075 -6.43 26.29 13.69
CA ILE A 1075 -6.47 26.57 12.24
C ILE A 1075 -6.49 28.06 11.90
N MET A 1076 -6.82 28.95 12.85
CA MET A 1076 -6.68 30.41 12.68
C MET A 1076 -5.42 30.99 13.33
N SER A 1077 -4.63 30.19 14.04
CA SER A 1077 -3.43 30.67 14.76
C SER A 1077 -2.43 31.37 13.85
N ARG A 1078 -1.83 32.42 14.41
CA ARG A 1078 -0.71 33.21 13.86
C ARG A 1078 0.65 32.80 14.38
N ASN A 1079 0.71 31.88 15.35
CA ASN A 1079 2.00 31.41 15.88
C ASN A 1079 2.79 30.73 14.76
N ASN A 1080 4.05 31.14 14.58
CA ASN A 1080 4.91 30.77 13.44
C ASN A 1080 4.38 31.27 12.07
N SER A 1081 3.75 32.45 12.02
CA SER A 1081 3.49 33.16 10.76
C SER A 1081 4.78 33.43 9.99
N VAL A 1082 4.78 33.11 8.70
CA VAL A 1082 5.91 33.36 7.79
C VAL A 1082 5.74 34.73 7.14
N ASP A 1083 6.78 35.56 7.18
CA ASP A 1083 6.77 36.87 6.52
C ASP A 1083 6.56 36.72 5.00
N GLY A 1084 5.63 37.52 4.44
CA GLY A 1084 5.21 37.42 3.04
C GLY A 1084 4.04 36.45 2.78
N VAL A 1085 3.59 35.68 3.78
CA VAL A 1085 2.38 34.84 3.70
C VAL A 1085 1.20 35.55 4.34
N SER A 1086 0.01 35.40 3.74
CA SER A 1086 -1.23 35.98 4.28
C SER A 1086 -1.57 35.44 5.67
N ALA A 1087 -2.27 36.25 6.47
CA ALA A 1087 -2.98 35.73 7.63
C ALA A 1087 -3.96 34.61 7.20
N PRO A 1088 -4.20 33.58 8.04
CA PRO A 1088 -5.18 32.55 7.73
C PRO A 1088 -6.59 33.14 7.68
N SER A 1089 -7.37 32.62 6.74
CA SER A 1089 -8.80 32.90 6.60
C SER A 1089 -9.57 31.59 6.45
N ILE A 1090 -10.81 31.59 6.93
CA ILE A 1090 -11.76 30.49 6.74
C ILE A 1090 -12.88 30.96 5.81
N SER A 1091 -13.35 30.07 4.93
CA SER A 1091 -14.68 30.12 4.32
C SER A 1091 -15.51 28.93 4.84
N GLY A 1092 -16.79 29.16 5.12
CA GLY A 1092 -17.72 28.14 5.59
C GLY A 1092 -18.97 28.08 4.72
N THR A 1093 -19.16 26.93 4.07
CA THR A 1093 -20.31 26.61 3.21
C THR A 1093 -21.34 25.80 3.99
N MET A 1094 -22.51 26.38 4.30
CA MET A 1094 -23.63 25.70 4.98
C MET A 1094 -24.71 25.14 4.01
N THR A 1095 -24.49 25.25 2.71
CA THR A 1095 -25.44 24.87 1.65
C THR A 1095 -25.36 23.40 1.22
N GLY A 1096 -24.71 22.54 2.02
CA GLY A 1096 -24.80 21.09 1.86
C GLY A 1096 -26.24 20.59 2.01
N SER A 1097 -26.69 19.67 1.13
CA SER A 1097 -28.05 19.12 1.18
C SER A 1097 -28.09 17.79 1.91
N ALA A 1098 -28.90 17.73 2.97
CA ALA A 1098 -29.16 16.52 3.75
C ALA A 1098 -30.02 15.47 3.02
N THR A 1099 -30.60 15.79 1.86
CA THR A 1099 -31.45 14.89 1.08
C THR A 1099 -30.62 13.71 0.53
N PRO A 1100 -30.95 12.45 0.87
CA PRO A 1100 -30.29 11.28 0.28
C PRO A 1100 -30.68 11.13 -1.20
N VAL A 1101 -29.70 10.83 -2.04
CA VAL A 1101 -29.85 10.57 -3.49
C VAL A 1101 -28.88 9.44 -3.83
N ASP A 1102 -29.27 8.46 -4.65
CA ASP A 1102 -28.29 7.50 -5.19
C ASP A 1102 -27.48 8.20 -6.29
N ASN A 1103 -26.26 8.58 -5.92
CA ASN A 1103 -25.22 9.11 -6.77
C ASN A 1103 -23.85 8.94 -6.12
N ALA A 1104 -22.78 9.25 -6.86
CA ALA A 1104 -21.40 9.15 -6.41
C ALA A 1104 -20.95 10.21 -5.39
N LEU A 1105 -21.83 11.10 -4.93
CA LEU A 1105 -21.49 12.18 -4.02
C LEU A 1105 -21.03 11.61 -2.66
N ASN A 1106 -19.89 12.10 -2.15
CA ASN A 1106 -19.39 11.76 -0.82
C ASN A 1106 -20.48 11.95 0.25
N THR A 1107 -20.85 10.86 0.93
CA THR A 1107 -21.96 10.78 1.88
C THR A 1107 -21.83 11.76 3.04
N ALA A 1108 -20.61 12.18 3.39
CA ALA A 1108 -20.36 13.18 4.44
C ALA A 1108 -21.06 14.54 4.19
N TRP A 1109 -21.36 14.89 2.93
CA TRP A 1109 -22.18 16.07 2.60
C TRP A 1109 -23.57 16.03 3.28
N ARG A 1110 -24.15 14.84 3.47
CA ARG A 1110 -25.54 14.69 3.93
C ARG A 1110 -25.75 15.01 5.42
N ASP A 1111 -24.73 14.81 6.26
CA ASP A 1111 -24.76 15.27 7.66
C ASP A 1111 -24.03 16.61 7.87
N SER A 1112 -23.20 17.06 6.92
CA SER A 1112 -22.40 18.29 7.08
C SER A 1112 -23.26 19.52 7.45
N VAL A 1113 -22.92 20.15 8.57
CA VAL A 1113 -23.47 21.47 8.94
C VAL A 1113 -22.73 22.56 8.18
N VAL A 1114 -21.41 22.39 8.05
CA VAL A 1114 -20.56 23.28 7.27
C VAL A 1114 -19.42 22.49 6.62
N HIS A 1115 -19.15 22.77 5.35
CA HIS A 1115 -17.87 22.49 4.72
C HIS A 1115 -16.94 23.67 5.02
N LEU A 1116 -15.93 23.44 5.87
CA LEU A 1116 -14.92 24.44 6.21
C LEU A 1116 -13.76 24.36 5.22
N ILE A 1117 -13.29 25.52 4.76
CA ILE A 1117 -12.06 25.70 3.99
C ILE A 1117 -11.18 26.69 4.75
N VAL A 1118 -9.96 26.33 5.10
CA VAL A 1118 -8.93 27.24 5.63
C VAL A 1118 -7.83 27.43 4.59
N GLN A 1119 -7.42 28.67 4.35
CA GLN A 1119 -6.46 29.01 3.29
C GLN A 1119 -5.47 30.11 3.66
N GLN A 1120 -4.29 30.07 3.02
CA GLN A 1120 -3.25 31.10 3.05
C GLN A 1120 -2.63 31.26 1.66
N SER A 1121 -2.19 32.48 1.32
CA SER A 1121 -1.62 32.83 0.02
C SER A 1121 -0.32 33.65 0.14
N TRP A 1122 0.49 33.67 -0.92
CA TRP A 1122 1.76 34.40 -1.03
C TRP A 1122 2.05 34.81 -2.49
N ASN A 1123 3.06 35.65 -2.69
CA ASN A 1123 3.56 36.02 -4.01
C ASN A 1123 4.79 35.18 -4.40
N GLU A 1124 5.16 35.18 -5.67
CA GLU A 1124 6.26 34.37 -6.23
C GLU A 1124 7.66 34.80 -5.72
N SER A 1125 7.79 35.97 -5.08
CA SER A 1125 9.04 36.36 -4.39
C SER A 1125 9.28 35.60 -3.08
N LEU A 1126 8.30 34.85 -2.55
CA LEU A 1126 8.51 34.04 -1.35
C LEU A 1126 9.49 32.88 -1.66
N PRO A 1127 10.60 32.73 -0.92
CA PRO A 1127 11.54 31.62 -1.11
C PRO A 1127 10.86 30.24 -1.06
N SER A 1128 11.25 29.34 -1.95
CA SER A 1128 10.60 28.02 -2.11
C SER A 1128 10.49 27.22 -0.82
N ALA A 1129 11.55 27.20 0.01
CA ALA A 1129 11.54 26.52 1.30
C ALA A 1129 10.47 27.06 2.28
N LEU A 1130 10.13 28.36 2.20
CA LEU A 1130 9.07 28.98 3.01
C LEU A 1130 7.67 28.71 2.43
N ALA A 1131 7.54 28.61 1.10
CA ALA A 1131 6.32 28.14 0.45
C ALA A 1131 6.05 26.66 0.80
N GLU A 1132 7.07 25.80 0.71
CA GLU A 1132 7.02 24.39 1.11
C GLU A 1132 6.68 24.22 2.60
N GLN A 1133 7.28 25.02 3.49
CA GLN A 1133 6.92 25.06 4.92
C GLN A 1133 5.46 25.46 5.13
N THR A 1134 4.95 26.43 4.36
CA THR A 1134 3.55 26.88 4.43
C THR A 1134 2.59 25.78 3.95
N ILE A 1135 2.93 25.09 2.86
CA ILE A 1135 2.21 23.92 2.34
C ILE A 1135 2.20 22.78 3.38
N TYR A 1136 3.35 22.49 3.99
CA TYR A 1136 3.47 21.48 5.04
C TYR A 1136 2.62 21.82 6.26
N ASN A 1137 2.68 23.07 6.75
CA ASN A 1137 1.89 23.54 7.89
C ASN A 1137 0.37 23.56 7.60
N MET A 1138 -0.05 23.85 6.37
CA MET A 1138 -1.45 23.72 5.98
C MET A 1138 -1.89 22.26 5.93
N THR A 1139 -1.05 21.35 5.43
CA THR A 1139 -1.39 19.93 5.24
C THR A 1139 -1.38 19.15 6.56
N TYR A 1140 -0.27 19.20 7.28
CA TYR A 1140 -0.01 18.39 8.48
C TYR A 1140 -0.24 19.14 9.80
N GLY A 1141 -0.47 20.45 9.75
CA GLY A 1141 -0.95 21.26 10.87
C GLY A 1141 -2.45 21.51 10.75
N ARG A 1142 -2.85 22.54 9.98
CA ARG A 1142 -4.24 23.02 9.92
C ARG A 1142 -5.23 21.95 9.41
N GLY A 1143 -4.90 21.27 8.31
CA GLY A 1143 -5.69 20.18 7.74
C GLY A 1143 -5.74 18.93 8.61
N TYR A 1144 -4.64 18.62 9.31
CA TYR A 1144 -4.64 17.53 10.29
C TYR A 1144 -5.57 17.83 11.48
N ALA A 1145 -5.58 19.06 12.00
CA ALA A 1145 -6.51 19.46 13.06
C ALA A 1145 -7.98 19.30 12.64
N LEU A 1146 -8.36 19.79 11.45
CA LEU A 1146 -9.68 19.54 10.87
C LEU A 1146 -10.02 18.04 10.77
N ARG A 1147 -9.04 17.19 10.44
CA ARG A 1147 -9.20 15.73 10.39
C ARG A 1147 -9.29 15.07 11.77
N GLN A 1148 -8.74 15.66 12.84
CA GLN A 1148 -8.94 15.14 14.21
C GLN A 1148 -10.33 15.48 14.76
N LEU A 1149 -10.89 16.64 14.38
CA LEU A 1149 -12.27 17.01 14.69
C LEU A 1149 -13.28 16.11 13.95
N ALA A 1150 -13.02 15.83 12.67
CA ALA A 1150 -13.89 15.04 11.80
C ALA A 1150 -13.12 13.94 11.03
N PRO A 1151 -12.68 12.85 11.70
CA PRO A 1151 -11.97 11.74 11.08
C PRO A 1151 -12.88 10.85 10.23
N ASP A 1152 -14.15 10.75 10.64
CA ASP A 1152 -15.29 10.04 10.05
C ASP A 1152 -15.78 10.63 8.71
N THR A 1153 -15.37 11.86 8.37
CA THR A 1153 -15.83 12.57 7.17
C THR A 1153 -14.78 12.61 6.04
N GLY A 1154 -15.04 13.46 5.06
CA GLY A 1154 -14.13 13.77 3.96
C GLY A 1154 -13.92 15.27 3.77
N CYS A 1155 -13.54 15.65 2.56
CA CYS A 1155 -13.44 17.02 2.07
C CYS A 1155 -13.90 17.10 0.61
N TYR A 1156 -14.28 18.30 0.17
CA TYR A 1156 -14.88 18.49 -1.15
C TYR A 1156 -13.83 18.38 -2.26
N PHE A 1157 -14.01 17.42 -3.17
CA PHE A 1157 -13.12 17.14 -4.31
C PHE A 1157 -12.67 18.42 -5.06
N ASN A 1158 -13.58 19.36 -5.34
CA ASN A 1158 -13.23 20.56 -6.11
C ASN A 1158 -12.38 21.57 -5.31
N GLU A 1159 -12.51 21.62 -3.97
CA GLU A 1159 -11.87 22.62 -3.09
C GLU A 1159 -11.01 21.97 -1.99
N ALA A 1160 -10.32 20.90 -2.35
CA ALA A 1160 -9.46 20.14 -1.45
C ALA A 1160 -8.04 20.72 -1.33
N ASN A 1161 -7.26 20.15 -0.41
CA ASN A 1161 -5.81 20.25 -0.46
C ASN A 1161 -5.26 19.36 -1.59
N VAL A 1162 -4.41 19.91 -2.45
CA VAL A 1162 -3.74 19.13 -3.52
C VAL A 1162 -2.72 18.12 -2.99
N PHE A 1163 -2.42 18.17 -1.68
CA PHE A 1163 -1.60 17.21 -0.94
C PHE A 1163 -2.41 16.39 0.09
N GLU A 1164 -3.76 16.35 -0.02
CA GLU A 1164 -4.63 15.63 0.93
C GLU A 1164 -4.20 14.16 1.12
N PRO A 1165 -3.77 13.73 2.32
CA PRO A 1165 -3.40 12.34 2.56
C PRO A 1165 -4.64 11.45 2.49
N GLU A 1166 -4.58 10.31 1.81
CA GLU A 1166 -5.77 9.45 1.57
C GLU A 1166 -6.90 10.22 0.86
N TRP A 1167 -6.56 10.86 -0.26
CA TRP A 1167 -7.51 11.60 -1.10
C TRP A 1167 -8.64 10.71 -1.64
N GLN A 1168 -8.41 9.41 -1.87
CA GLN A 1168 -9.46 8.49 -2.33
C GLN A 1168 -10.66 8.46 -1.38
N THR A 1169 -10.43 8.22 -0.09
CA THR A 1169 -11.49 8.21 0.94
C THR A 1169 -11.88 9.62 1.36
N SER A 1170 -10.96 10.58 1.39
CA SER A 1170 -11.29 11.96 1.74
C SER A 1170 -12.21 12.62 0.70
N PHE A 1171 -12.01 12.37 -0.60
CA PHE A 1171 -12.81 12.98 -1.65
C PHE A 1171 -14.08 12.17 -1.94
N PHE A 1172 -14.00 10.84 -1.98
CA PHE A 1172 -15.08 9.97 -2.46
C PHE A 1172 -15.65 9.00 -1.41
N GLY A 1173 -15.13 9.00 -0.17
CA GLY A 1173 -15.63 8.16 0.91
C GLY A 1173 -15.64 6.67 0.58
N SER A 1174 -16.70 5.96 0.98
CA SER A 1174 -16.94 4.55 0.68
C SER A 1174 -17.30 4.26 -0.79
N HIS A 1175 -17.51 5.30 -1.62
CA HIS A 1175 -17.86 5.13 -3.03
C HIS A 1175 -16.65 4.88 -3.94
N TYR A 1176 -15.42 5.12 -3.48
CA TYR A 1176 -14.21 4.96 -4.30
C TYR A 1176 -14.08 3.59 -5.00
N PRO A 1177 -14.36 2.43 -4.38
CA PRO A 1177 -14.23 1.14 -5.06
C PRO A 1177 -15.24 0.95 -6.21
N ARG A 1178 -16.48 1.43 -6.06
CA ARG A 1178 -17.49 1.40 -7.14
C ARG A 1178 -17.09 2.33 -8.28
N LEU A 1179 -16.59 3.52 -7.94
CA LEU A 1179 -16.09 4.50 -8.91
C LEU A 1179 -14.87 3.97 -9.69
N HIS A 1180 -13.90 3.37 -9.01
CA HIS A 1180 -12.74 2.77 -9.65
C HIS A 1180 -13.13 1.60 -10.57
N ALA A 1181 -14.12 0.79 -10.20
CA ALA A 1181 -14.62 -0.28 -11.07
C ALA A 1181 -15.27 0.27 -12.36
N ILE A 1182 -16.07 1.33 -12.25
CA ILE A 1182 -16.71 1.98 -13.40
C ILE A 1182 -15.65 2.65 -14.28
N LYS A 1183 -14.67 3.36 -13.70
CA LYS A 1183 -13.49 3.90 -14.39
C LYS A 1183 -12.73 2.80 -15.15
N SER A 1184 -12.52 1.63 -14.53
CA SER A 1184 -11.84 0.49 -15.17
C SER A 1184 -12.65 -0.16 -16.30
N THR A 1185 -13.96 0.08 -16.36
CA THR A 1185 -14.86 -0.45 -17.41
C THR A 1185 -14.88 0.48 -18.62
N TYR A 1186 -15.02 1.80 -18.42
CA TYR A 1186 -15.05 2.77 -19.52
C TYR A 1186 -13.67 3.25 -19.98
N ASP A 1187 -12.63 3.19 -19.13
CA ASP A 1187 -11.24 3.54 -19.46
C ASP A 1187 -10.22 2.52 -18.91
N PRO A 1188 -10.22 1.26 -19.41
CA PRO A 1188 -9.27 0.23 -18.98
C PRO A 1188 -7.82 0.56 -19.35
N GLU A 1189 -7.59 1.39 -20.36
CA GLU A 1189 -6.26 1.74 -20.85
C GLU A 1189 -5.64 2.92 -20.09
N GLY A 1190 -6.45 3.84 -19.55
CA GLY A 1190 -5.99 5.06 -18.89
C GLY A 1190 -5.72 6.20 -19.87
N LEU A 1191 -6.64 6.45 -20.80
CA LEU A 1191 -6.60 7.58 -21.73
C LEU A 1191 -6.92 8.91 -21.00
N LEU A 1192 -7.90 8.89 -20.11
CA LEU A 1192 -8.33 10.05 -19.34
C LEU A 1192 -7.62 10.10 -17.98
N TRP A 1193 -6.83 11.14 -17.75
CA TRP A 1193 -6.12 11.35 -16.49
C TRP A 1193 -6.19 12.81 -16.04
N CYS A 1194 -6.47 13.01 -14.75
CA CYS A 1194 -6.35 14.27 -14.06
C CYS A 1194 -5.94 14.04 -12.60
N ARG A 1195 -5.24 15.00 -11.98
CA ARG A 1195 -4.61 14.83 -10.67
C ARG A 1195 -5.65 14.56 -9.56
N HIS A 1196 -5.48 13.45 -8.83
CA HIS A 1196 -6.40 12.94 -7.80
C HIS A 1196 -7.84 12.69 -8.29
N CYS A 1197 -8.04 12.52 -9.60
CA CYS A 1197 -9.26 11.95 -10.16
C CYS A 1197 -9.27 10.42 -9.92
N VAL A 1198 -10.45 9.79 -9.98
CA VAL A 1198 -10.58 8.33 -9.79
C VAL A 1198 -9.75 7.58 -10.83
N GLY A 1199 -8.92 6.63 -10.36
CA GLY A 1199 -7.97 5.87 -11.18
C GLY A 1199 -6.67 6.60 -11.54
N SER A 1200 -6.48 7.83 -11.07
CA SER A 1200 -5.27 8.61 -11.37
C SER A 1200 -3.99 8.03 -10.75
N GLU A 1201 -4.10 7.20 -9.70
CA GLU A 1201 -2.99 6.50 -9.05
C GLU A 1201 -2.35 5.40 -9.91
N ALA A 1202 -3.01 4.97 -10.98
CA ALA A 1202 -2.42 4.07 -11.98
C ALA A 1202 -1.30 4.75 -12.80
N TRP A 1203 -1.15 6.07 -12.68
CA TRP A 1203 -0.14 6.88 -13.37
C TRP A 1203 0.58 7.81 -12.39
N LYS A 1204 1.81 8.19 -12.75
CA LYS A 1204 2.67 9.09 -12.00
C LYS A 1204 3.36 10.06 -12.95
N GLU A 1205 3.18 11.34 -12.64
CA GLU A 1205 3.91 12.44 -13.26
C GLU A 1205 5.37 12.45 -12.78
N GLN A 1206 6.30 12.51 -13.74
CA GLN A 1206 7.73 12.54 -13.51
C GLN A 1206 8.25 13.97 -13.30
N VAL A 1207 9.50 14.11 -12.87
CA VAL A 1207 10.13 15.42 -12.61
C VAL A 1207 10.26 16.27 -13.88
N ASP A 1208 10.28 15.64 -15.06
CA ASP A 1208 10.30 16.28 -16.38
C ASP A 1208 8.89 16.55 -16.96
N GLY A 1209 7.81 16.31 -16.20
CA GLY A 1209 6.43 16.53 -16.62
C GLY A 1209 5.84 15.40 -17.48
N ARG A 1210 6.58 14.33 -17.81
CA ARG A 1210 6.00 13.16 -18.50
C ARG A 1210 5.09 12.38 -17.56
N LEU A 1211 3.96 11.88 -18.09
CA LEU A 1211 3.00 11.09 -17.34
C LEU A 1211 3.15 9.61 -17.73
N CYS A 1212 3.48 8.75 -16.76
CA CYS A 1212 3.74 7.33 -17.04
C CYS A 1212 3.09 6.40 -16.02
N ARG A 1213 2.83 5.14 -16.35
CA ARG A 1213 2.21 4.18 -15.42
C ARG A 1213 2.99 4.08 -14.10
N ALA A 1214 2.26 3.91 -13.01
CA ALA A 1214 2.83 3.57 -11.72
C ALA A 1214 3.16 2.07 -11.69
N PHE A 1215 4.39 1.73 -11.30
CA PHE A 1215 4.93 0.37 -11.15
C PHE A 1215 5.26 0.09 -9.67
#